data_AF-A0A941Q455-F1
#
_entry.id   AF-A0A941Q455-F1
#
_cell.length_a   1.000
_cell.length_b   1.000
_cell.length_c   1.000
_cell.angle_alpha   90.00
_cell.angle_beta   90.00
_cell.angle_gamma   90.00
#
_symmetry.space_group_name_H-M   'P 1'
#
loop_
_entity.id
_entity.type
_entity.pdbx_description
1 polymer ?
#
loop_
_entity_poly.entity_id
_entity_poly.type
_entity_poly.pdbx_seq_one_letter_code
_entity_poly.pdbx_strand_id
1 'polypeptide(L)'
;MGALEELSAAVERCWQEVSRRSADADKKAIPLLRGWLAIQPNAHAALLCGIARTGSADESSARELEALLLGRVASGQISRTTAAQHLYLMHRAGKRLRKLQLPLAPTWVSALLRPPPSPFTRGTARNAAKVEAWRAALNDILGQGLPKDARDLWALTVLSAVCNGALIDRGKLIRLRLMIERDSVRIESASATGHAFIEFLMPYRGLGNHHLQRWWCDPVSELLLQRFPAEGPVCTFKETMEVVRELLAGAGVAKEQLPTKMTDLLRSASTWWALRCAPVDLHVMNRTFASHSLTSRCWRRLLGKPPEREAGAVANPGRGPTAVPPAEMDAESELWLAATSEHEWLEEIRVALMTKNLDEAREWAKALQRDTPNDDYRHVYVGWLCAALAVPPKNMKIGIRLKKLAEPFLLAAPRLLSYFGAEDVRKLELSELDETYRVILDASEPGDPVEGIARGLRLFHDHLVRAHKVKALPDPRHTFGEGGALMPVDATVISVDEYLGSLDWLEQQLQLGADAIETHIGQVVLNLTFRCGLRRGEVFGLRLCDVHDHAGIYLHVRRYPRHRLKTPNATRTLRIDVLMTSRERALLRKWIDRRVSEESADRGADIGQSRLLARYGSKRDAASIDGTVRRVMQAVHAVTREPRLVLHHLRHSCASWLWLKLRATDYPQISGYLTSMPALCRELRQTRRLRIQLCGAIRGPIRGFSNTVSRVLGHGMPGTSLEHYIHVADLFLAATTLQVAATTPVAVWKSLTGASRSVVYEWLRSGPQGIVTEHRASIYGAVGRSGARAEAGSADPRPWRKRAAAPPLRFNQGGTMGIVSRVLHLYNRLGECATHTVRVATVAQQCSLSERTVEAWIAAARTSASAFGMKAPAIQNDGSFEPVPAADVDLHHATVHALHDLAERFDKVAHAHPALLREALEIAVSRFNLRRHDVCFRGERDEVAARRFLKMLNVAGLVPDRCRLTVRRLDAADTKLPHWFRSTRAQGMQIKRIPPPGTSRSQARAYARWVGVQLCGPERGPEGHAWRIGLFLACVAFTRP
;
A
#
# COMPACT_ATOMS: atom_id res chain seq x y z
N MET A 1 56.54 -33.36 8.00
CA MET A 1 55.75 -34.09 6.98
C MET A 1 54.27 -34.13 7.32
N GLY A 2 53.85 -34.55 8.54
CA GLY A 2 52.43 -34.68 8.90
C GLY A 2 51.52 -33.45 8.65
N ALA A 3 51.94 -32.24 9.02
CA ALA A 3 51.10 -31.04 8.85
C ALA A 3 50.84 -30.64 7.37
N LEU A 4 51.76 -30.98 6.45
CA LEU A 4 51.61 -30.69 5.03
C LEU A 4 50.66 -31.69 4.36
N GLU A 5 50.75 -32.96 4.75
CA GLU A 5 49.85 -34.02 4.30
C GLU A 5 48.41 -33.77 4.80
N GLU A 6 48.26 -33.30 6.04
CA GLU A 6 46.98 -32.88 6.59
C GLU A 6 46.36 -31.70 5.84
N LEU A 7 47.16 -30.67 5.50
CA LEU A 7 46.71 -29.53 4.70
C LEU A 7 46.27 -29.96 3.30
N SER A 8 47.08 -30.78 2.63
CA SER A 8 46.79 -31.30 1.30
C SER A 8 45.50 -32.13 1.30
N ALA A 9 45.33 -33.02 2.27
CA ALA A 9 44.12 -33.81 2.44
C ALA A 9 42.87 -32.95 2.77
N ALA A 10 43.03 -31.87 3.54
CA ALA A 10 41.95 -30.93 3.83
C ALA A 10 41.52 -30.15 2.57
N VAL A 11 42.47 -29.69 1.77
CA VAL A 11 42.19 -28.98 0.50
C VAL A 11 41.58 -29.93 -0.53
N GLU A 12 42.02 -31.17 -0.60
CA GLU A 12 41.43 -32.15 -1.52
C GLU A 12 39.99 -32.48 -1.16
N ARG A 13 39.70 -32.74 0.12
CA ARG A 13 38.32 -32.90 0.62
C ARG A 13 37.46 -31.67 0.31
N CYS A 14 38.02 -30.47 0.45
CA CYS A 14 37.35 -29.23 0.12
C CYS A 14 36.92 -29.18 -1.36
N TRP A 15 37.84 -29.46 -2.29
CA TRP A 15 37.52 -29.45 -3.73
C TRP A 15 36.58 -30.57 -4.15
N GLN A 16 36.68 -31.75 -3.54
CA GLN A 16 35.73 -32.85 -3.75
C GLN A 16 34.31 -32.43 -3.34
N GLU A 17 34.16 -31.75 -2.21
CA GLU A 17 32.86 -31.29 -1.76
C GLU A 17 32.31 -30.12 -2.60
N VAL A 18 33.18 -29.20 -3.04
CA VAL A 18 32.82 -28.17 -4.02
C VAL A 18 32.34 -28.83 -5.31
N SER A 19 33.06 -29.81 -5.84
CA SER A 19 32.72 -30.54 -7.06
C SER A 19 31.40 -31.31 -6.94
N ARG A 20 31.18 -32.03 -5.83
CA ARG A 20 29.93 -32.77 -5.56
C ARG A 20 28.70 -31.87 -5.59
N ARG A 21 28.84 -30.63 -5.13
CA ARG A 21 27.75 -29.63 -5.06
C ARG A 21 27.80 -28.61 -6.20
N SER A 22 28.39 -28.95 -7.33
CA SER A 22 28.52 -28.07 -8.50
C SER A 22 27.73 -28.59 -9.69
N ALA A 23 27.24 -27.70 -10.55
CA ALA A 23 26.65 -28.08 -11.83
C ALA A 23 27.73 -28.66 -12.77
N ASP A 24 27.33 -29.36 -13.84
CA ASP A 24 28.27 -30.06 -14.72
C ASP A 24 29.28 -29.13 -15.41
N ALA A 25 28.88 -27.89 -15.72
CA ALA A 25 29.78 -26.89 -16.27
C ALA A 25 30.91 -26.50 -15.30
N ASP A 26 30.59 -26.43 -14.00
CA ASP A 26 31.54 -26.11 -12.93
C ASP A 26 32.46 -27.30 -12.64
N LYS A 27 31.91 -28.53 -12.59
CA LYS A 27 32.70 -29.76 -12.44
C LYS A 27 33.78 -29.88 -13.52
N LYS A 28 33.43 -29.56 -14.77
CA LYS A 28 34.38 -29.55 -15.91
C LYS A 28 35.44 -28.46 -15.80
N ALA A 29 35.13 -27.34 -15.15
CA ALA A 29 36.06 -26.20 -14.99
C ALA A 29 37.06 -26.41 -13.84
N ILE A 30 36.70 -27.17 -12.79
CA ILE A 30 37.53 -27.36 -11.59
C ILE A 30 38.94 -27.90 -11.92
N PRO A 31 39.13 -28.95 -12.74
CA PRO A 31 40.47 -29.45 -13.07
C PRO A 31 41.35 -28.41 -13.76
N LEU A 32 40.79 -27.66 -14.71
CA LEU A 32 41.50 -26.60 -15.44
C LEU A 32 41.90 -25.44 -14.53
N LEU A 33 40.99 -25.04 -13.63
CA LEU A 33 41.26 -24.02 -12.63
C LEU A 33 42.36 -24.45 -11.66
N ARG A 34 42.27 -25.68 -11.13
CA ARG A 34 43.28 -26.22 -10.20
C ARG A 34 44.65 -26.34 -10.85
N GLY A 35 44.71 -26.77 -12.11
CA GLY A 35 45.95 -26.80 -12.88
C GLY A 35 46.57 -25.41 -13.05
N TRP A 36 45.74 -24.40 -13.33
CA TRP A 36 46.21 -23.02 -13.42
C TRP A 36 46.69 -22.46 -12.08
N LEU A 37 45.98 -22.72 -10.99
CA LEU A 37 46.35 -22.28 -9.64
C LEU A 37 47.69 -22.88 -9.18
N ALA A 38 47.93 -24.16 -9.49
CA ALA A 38 49.15 -24.86 -9.06
C ALA A 38 50.45 -24.23 -9.62
N ILE A 39 50.37 -23.57 -10.79
CA ILE A 39 51.52 -22.95 -11.44
C ILE A 39 51.68 -21.45 -11.13
N GLN A 40 50.70 -20.80 -10.48
CA GLN A 40 50.80 -19.36 -10.19
C GLN A 40 51.81 -19.09 -9.07
N PRO A 41 52.71 -18.09 -9.18
CA PRO A 41 53.69 -17.70 -8.15
C PRO A 41 53.04 -16.93 -6.97
N ASN A 42 51.87 -17.36 -6.48
CA ASN A 42 51.08 -16.61 -5.50
C ASN A 42 50.71 -17.48 -4.27
N ALA A 43 50.84 -16.92 -3.06
CA ALA A 43 50.60 -17.63 -1.80
C ALA A 43 49.12 -18.05 -1.63
N HIS A 44 48.19 -17.24 -2.14
CA HIS A 44 46.76 -17.52 -2.15
C HIS A 44 46.41 -18.71 -3.03
N ALA A 45 47.02 -18.79 -4.22
CA ALA A 45 46.87 -19.91 -5.14
C ALA A 45 47.47 -21.21 -4.58
N ALA A 46 48.64 -21.11 -3.93
CA ALA A 46 49.29 -22.26 -3.29
C ALA A 46 48.41 -22.88 -2.20
N LEU A 47 47.81 -22.05 -1.33
CA LEU A 47 46.91 -22.54 -0.29
C LEU A 47 45.63 -23.19 -0.87
N LEU A 48 45.09 -22.66 -1.96
CA LEU A 48 43.97 -23.27 -2.69
C LEU A 48 44.33 -24.60 -3.37
N CYS A 49 45.62 -24.90 -3.54
CA CYS A 49 46.14 -26.14 -4.10
C CYS A 49 46.70 -27.10 -3.03
N GLY A 50 46.71 -26.72 -1.75
CA GLY A 50 47.31 -27.53 -0.69
C GLY A 50 48.85 -27.55 -0.73
N ILE A 51 49.46 -26.57 -1.40
CA ILE A 51 50.91 -26.43 -1.55
C ILE A 51 51.41 -25.44 -0.50
N ALA A 52 52.40 -25.81 0.30
CA ALA A 52 53.07 -24.87 1.19
C ALA A 52 54.01 -23.95 0.40
N ARG A 53 53.86 -22.63 0.60
CA ARG A 53 54.77 -21.61 0.08
C ARG A 53 55.08 -20.56 1.11
N THR A 54 56.20 -19.88 0.94
CA THR A 54 56.62 -18.73 1.73
C THR A 54 55.73 -17.52 1.41
N GLY A 55 54.84 -17.13 2.34
CA GLY A 55 53.98 -15.94 2.23
C GLY A 55 52.61 -16.10 2.92
N SER A 56 51.97 -14.99 3.28
CA SER A 56 50.61 -14.96 3.85
C SER A 56 49.54 -14.92 2.76
N ALA A 57 48.49 -15.74 2.87
CA ALA A 57 47.34 -15.67 1.98
C ALA A 57 46.36 -14.55 2.39
N ASP A 58 46.88 -13.33 2.46
CA ASP A 58 46.19 -12.10 2.87
C ASP A 58 45.45 -11.41 1.70
N GLU A 59 44.89 -10.23 1.96
CA GLU A 59 44.16 -9.47 0.95
C GLU A 59 45.04 -9.06 -0.24
N SER A 60 46.32 -8.75 -0.03
CA SER A 60 47.25 -8.38 -1.11
C SER A 60 47.44 -9.54 -2.08
N SER A 61 47.72 -10.73 -1.55
CA SER A 61 47.87 -11.96 -2.35
C SER A 61 46.58 -12.33 -3.10
N ALA A 62 45.41 -12.07 -2.51
CA ALA A 62 44.12 -12.31 -3.15
C ALA A 62 43.91 -11.38 -4.37
N ARG A 63 44.22 -10.08 -4.23
CA ARG A 63 44.10 -9.08 -5.30
C ARG A 63 45.07 -9.35 -6.45
N GLU A 64 46.28 -9.78 -6.13
CA GLU A 64 47.27 -10.17 -7.14
C GLU A 64 46.78 -11.38 -7.94
N LEU A 65 46.22 -12.41 -7.29
CA LEU A 65 45.66 -13.57 -7.97
C LEU A 65 44.47 -13.20 -8.88
N GLU A 66 43.61 -12.28 -8.44
CA GLU A 66 42.52 -11.73 -9.25
C GLU A 66 43.05 -10.97 -10.46
N ALA A 67 44.10 -10.15 -10.29
CA ALA A 67 44.74 -9.42 -11.38
C ALA A 67 45.37 -10.36 -12.41
N LEU A 68 46.02 -11.45 -11.98
CA LEU A 68 46.55 -12.49 -12.87
C LEU A 68 45.45 -13.15 -13.71
N LEU A 69 44.29 -13.44 -13.10
CA LEU A 69 43.15 -13.99 -13.82
C LEU A 69 42.55 -12.98 -14.82
N LEU A 70 42.44 -11.70 -14.43
CA LEU A 70 41.96 -10.63 -15.32
C LEU A 70 42.94 -10.34 -16.47
N GLY A 71 44.25 -10.50 -16.25
CA GLY A 71 45.27 -10.44 -17.31
C GLY A 71 44.99 -11.45 -18.43
N ARG A 72 44.55 -12.67 -18.09
CA ARG A 72 44.16 -13.70 -19.06
C ARG A 72 42.90 -13.34 -19.87
N VAL A 73 42.00 -12.55 -19.29
CA VAL A 73 40.84 -12.00 -20.01
C VAL A 73 41.30 -10.90 -20.97
N ALA A 74 42.19 -10.02 -20.53
CA ALA A 74 42.73 -8.94 -21.35
C ALA A 74 43.52 -9.47 -22.56
N SER A 75 44.24 -10.59 -22.38
CA SER A 75 45.01 -11.25 -23.43
C SER A 75 44.19 -12.25 -24.27
N GLY A 76 42.87 -12.34 -24.08
CA GLY A 76 41.98 -13.20 -24.85
C GLY A 76 42.12 -14.72 -24.59
N GLN A 77 42.88 -15.14 -23.57
CA GLN A 77 43.11 -16.57 -23.26
C GLN A 77 41.88 -17.24 -22.66
N ILE A 78 41.05 -16.49 -21.91
CA ILE A 78 39.80 -16.98 -21.35
C ILE A 78 38.69 -15.93 -21.52
N SER A 79 37.45 -16.39 -21.63
CA SER A 79 36.29 -15.49 -21.72
C SER A 79 35.99 -14.84 -20.37
N ARG A 80 35.30 -13.68 -20.37
CA ARG A 80 34.77 -13.05 -19.15
C ARG A 80 33.87 -14.01 -18.34
N THR A 81 33.09 -14.84 -19.05
CA THR A 81 32.29 -15.96 -18.51
C THR A 81 33.11 -16.98 -17.74
N THR A 82 34.21 -17.45 -18.32
CA THR A 82 35.12 -18.40 -17.69
C THR A 82 35.83 -17.80 -16.47
N ALA A 83 36.28 -16.55 -16.56
CA ALA A 83 36.92 -15.87 -15.44
C ALA A 83 35.97 -15.68 -14.24
N ALA A 84 34.71 -15.30 -14.49
CA ALA A 84 33.71 -15.19 -13.43
C ALA A 84 33.41 -16.55 -12.77
N GLN A 85 33.32 -17.61 -13.57
CA GLN A 85 33.16 -18.98 -13.08
C GLN A 85 34.35 -19.40 -12.19
N HIS A 86 35.58 -19.10 -12.60
CA HIS A 86 36.79 -19.38 -11.82
C HIS A 86 36.81 -18.62 -10.48
N LEU A 87 36.47 -17.32 -10.49
CA LEU A 87 36.37 -16.51 -9.28
C LEU A 87 35.33 -17.07 -8.29
N TYR A 88 34.19 -17.51 -8.81
CA TYR A 88 33.15 -18.15 -8.02
C TYR A 88 33.62 -19.47 -7.39
N LEU A 89 34.32 -20.33 -8.14
CA LEU A 89 34.87 -21.58 -7.64
C LEU A 89 35.96 -21.37 -6.57
N MET A 90 36.89 -20.42 -6.80
CA MET A 90 37.90 -20.03 -5.80
C MET A 90 37.25 -19.51 -4.53
N HIS A 91 36.21 -18.69 -4.64
CA HIS A 91 35.46 -18.19 -3.48
C HIS A 91 34.81 -19.33 -2.68
N ARG A 92 34.21 -20.32 -3.35
CA ARG A 92 33.56 -21.49 -2.72
C ARG A 92 34.54 -22.41 -2.01
N ALA A 93 35.71 -22.65 -2.61
CA ALA A 93 36.79 -23.41 -1.98
C ALA A 93 37.34 -22.63 -0.78
N GLY A 94 37.68 -21.35 -0.97
CA GLY A 94 38.24 -20.52 0.08
C GLY A 94 37.30 -20.32 1.28
N LYS A 95 35.98 -20.21 1.06
CA LYS A 95 34.99 -20.15 2.15
C LYS A 95 35.04 -21.39 3.04
N ARG A 96 35.27 -22.57 2.48
CA ARG A 96 35.36 -23.83 3.23
C ARG A 96 36.69 -23.95 3.96
N LEU A 97 37.80 -23.58 3.32
CA LEU A 97 39.11 -23.57 3.97
C LEU A 97 39.12 -22.63 5.19
N ARG A 98 38.48 -21.46 5.09
CA ARG A 98 38.29 -20.56 6.24
C ARG A 98 37.47 -21.18 7.38
N LYS A 99 36.47 -22.02 7.08
CA LYS A 99 35.71 -22.76 8.12
C LYS A 99 36.60 -23.73 8.89
N LEU A 100 37.64 -24.26 8.25
CA LEU A 100 38.68 -25.08 8.89
C LEU A 100 39.74 -24.24 9.60
N GLN A 101 39.48 -22.95 9.85
CA GLN A 101 40.39 -21.99 10.48
C GLN A 101 41.71 -21.75 9.72
N LEU A 102 41.77 -22.07 8.42
CA LEU A 102 42.93 -21.74 7.59
C LEU A 102 42.94 -20.23 7.24
N PRO A 103 44.08 -19.53 7.40
CA PRO A 103 44.19 -18.09 7.19
C PRO A 103 44.23 -17.76 5.68
N LEU A 104 43.05 -17.59 5.08
CA LEU A 104 42.86 -17.28 3.65
C LEU A 104 41.88 -16.11 3.47
N ALA A 105 42.34 -14.99 2.92
CA ALA A 105 41.48 -13.84 2.59
C ALA A 105 40.41 -14.19 1.52
N PRO A 106 39.29 -13.47 1.43
CA PRO A 106 38.25 -13.75 0.43
C PRO A 106 38.60 -13.21 -0.96
N THR A 107 38.42 -14.03 -2.00
CA THR A 107 38.36 -13.58 -3.40
C THR A 107 36.98 -13.02 -3.74
N TRP A 108 36.91 -12.04 -4.65
CA TRP A 108 35.68 -11.45 -5.15
C TRP A 108 34.88 -12.41 -6.04
N VAL A 109 33.55 -12.33 -5.95
CA VAL A 109 32.64 -13.03 -6.87
C VAL A 109 32.23 -12.06 -7.98
N SER A 110 32.43 -12.47 -9.23
CA SER A 110 32.03 -11.67 -10.39
C SER A 110 30.62 -12.04 -10.86
N ALA A 111 29.70 -11.08 -10.83
CA ALA A 111 28.38 -11.23 -11.45
C ALA A 111 28.42 -10.73 -12.89
N LEU A 112 28.26 -11.64 -13.87
CA LEU A 112 28.13 -11.25 -15.27
C LEU A 112 26.70 -10.84 -15.57
N LEU A 113 26.46 -9.53 -15.56
CA LEU A 113 25.21 -8.97 -16.01
C LEU A 113 25.11 -9.13 -17.52
N ARG A 114 24.34 -10.11 -18.00
CA ARG A 114 23.97 -10.17 -19.42
C ARG A 114 23.10 -8.94 -19.73
N PRO A 115 23.45 -8.11 -20.71
CA PRO A 115 22.55 -7.05 -21.13
C PRO A 115 21.24 -7.71 -21.61
N PRO A 116 20.07 -7.16 -21.25
CA PRO A 116 18.81 -7.66 -21.77
C PRO A 116 18.84 -7.62 -23.31
N PRO A 117 18.22 -8.61 -23.98
CA PRO A 117 18.17 -8.65 -25.43
C PRO A 117 17.58 -7.33 -25.96
N SER A 118 18.08 -6.88 -27.12
CA SER A 118 17.57 -5.67 -27.76
C SER A 118 16.05 -5.79 -27.96
N PRO A 119 15.26 -4.78 -27.56
CA PRO A 119 13.84 -4.74 -27.90
C PRO A 119 13.62 -4.55 -29.42
N PHE A 120 14.67 -4.14 -30.15
CA PHE A 120 14.66 -3.98 -31.59
C PHE A 120 15.21 -5.23 -32.27
N THR A 121 14.31 -6.00 -32.87
CA THR A 121 14.59 -7.20 -33.67
C THR A 121 14.37 -6.89 -35.15
N ARG A 122 14.76 -7.80 -36.06
CA ARG A 122 14.46 -7.65 -37.50
C ARG A 122 12.97 -7.45 -37.78
N GLY A 123 12.07 -7.93 -36.90
CA GLY A 123 10.62 -7.75 -37.02
C GLY A 123 10.08 -6.40 -36.54
N THR A 124 10.90 -5.56 -35.89
CA THR A 124 10.44 -4.29 -35.29
C THR A 124 9.90 -3.32 -36.33
N ALA A 125 10.61 -3.14 -37.46
CA ALA A 125 10.16 -2.25 -38.53
C ALA A 125 8.78 -2.66 -39.07
N ARG A 126 8.56 -3.96 -39.28
CA ARG A 126 7.27 -4.50 -39.73
C ARG A 126 6.16 -4.24 -38.72
N ASN A 127 6.40 -4.48 -37.43
CA ASN A 127 5.43 -4.22 -36.37
C ASN A 127 5.09 -2.73 -36.25
N ALA A 128 6.09 -1.85 -36.39
CA ALA A 128 5.86 -0.42 -36.37
C ALA A 128 5.01 0.03 -37.58
N ALA A 129 5.33 -0.46 -38.78
CA ALA A 129 4.57 -0.17 -39.99
C ALA A 129 3.10 -0.61 -39.90
N LYS A 130 2.83 -1.78 -39.29
CA LYS A 130 1.45 -2.23 -39.01
C LYS A 130 0.68 -1.19 -38.19
N VAL A 131 1.27 -0.72 -37.09
CA VAL A 131 0.61 0.23 -36.18
C VAL A 131 0.37 1.58 -36.85
N GLU A 132 1.31 2.07 -37.66
CA GLU A 132 1.09 3.30 -38.46
C GLU A 132 -0.08 3.13 -39.44
N ALA A 133 -0.16 1.99 -40.14
CA ALA A 133 -1.28 1.68 -41.04
C ALA A 133 -2.62 1.63 -40.28
N TRP A 134 -2.65 1.00 -39.10
CA TRP A 134 -3.85 0.95 -38.26
C TRP A 134 -4.29 2.31 -37.75
N ARG A 135 -3.33 3.19 -37.40
CA ARG A 135 -3.61 4.57 -36.97
C ARG A 135 -4.14 5.43 -38.12
N ALA A 136 -3.56 5.29 -39.32
CA ALA A 136 -4.05 5.98 -40.51
C ALA A 136 -5.51 5.58 -40.81
N ALA A 137 -5.78 4.28 -40.87
CA ALA A 137 -7.13 3.74 -41.06
C ALA A 137 -8.11 4.19 -39.96
N LEU A 138 -7.70 4.18 -38.69
CA LEU A 138 -8.51 4.69 -37.58
C LEU A 138 -8.88 6.17 -37.78
N ASN A 139 -7.92 7.00 -38.19
CA ASN A 139 -8.16 8.41 -38.45
C ASN A 139 -9.09 8.62 -39.65
N ASP A 140 -8.95 7.82 -40.71
CA ASP A 140 -9.81 7.92 -41.89
C ASP A 140 -11.26 7.55 -41.56
N ILE A 141 -11.46 6.44 -40.85
CA ILE A 141 -12.79 6.00 -40.40
C ILE A 141 -13.42 7.08 -39.52
N LEU A 142 -12.72 7.53 -38.47
CA LEU A 142 -13.24 8.56 -37.57
C LEU A 142 -13.48 9.89 -38.28
N GLY A 143 -12.68 10.23 -39.29
CA GLY A 143 -12.83 11.47 -40.07
C GLY A 143 -14.05 11.48 -40.99
N GLN A 144 -14.55 10.31 -41.40
CA GLN A 144 -15.73 10.17 -42.26
C GLN A 144 -17.05 10.22 -41.46
N GLY A 145 -17.03 9.79 -40.20
CA GLY A 145 -18.18 9.84 -39.30
C GLY A 145 -18.04 8.87 -38.12
N LEU A 146 -18.89 9.02 -37.11
CA LEU A 146 -18.91 8.12 -35.95
C LEU A 146 -19.96 7.02 -36.12
N PRO A 147 -19.65 5.76 -35.80
CA PRO A 147 -20.66 4.70 -35.74
C PRO A 147 -21.64 4.97 -34.59
N LYS A 148 -22.90 4.57 -34.80
CA LYS A 148 -23.97 4.68 -33.80
C LYS A 148 -24.09 3.42 -32.95
N ASP A 149 -23.73 2.27 -33.51
CA ASP A 149 -23.82 0.98 -32.86
C ASP A 149 -22.64 0.76 -31.88
N ALA A 150 -22.94 0.10 -30.76
CA ALA A 150 -21.97 -0.16 -29.71
C ALA A 150 -20.86 -1.15 -30.13
N ARG A 151 -21.09 -1.96 -31.17
CA ARG A 151 -20.14 -2.96 -31.68
C ARG A 151 -18.94 -2.27 -32.34
N ASP A 152 -19.20 -1.42 -33.32
CA ASP A 152 -18.15 -0.74 -34.08
C ASP A 152 -17.50 0.37 -33.25
N LEU A 153 -18.29 1.11 -32.45
CA LEU A 153 -17.77 2.11 -31.53
C LEU A 153 -16.78 1.51 -30.52
N TRP A 154 -17.07 0.33 -29.97
CA TRP A 154 -16.15 -0.37 -29.08
C TRP A 154 -14.86 -0.82 -29.78
N ALA A 155 -14.97 -1.36 -31.00
CA ALA A 155 -13.80 -1.76 -31.78
C ALA A 155 -12.86 -0.58 -32.06
N LEU A 156 -13.39 0.58 -32.45
CA LEU A 156 -12.63 1.82 -32.64
C LEU A 156 -12.04 2.34 -31.31
N THR A 157 -12.80 2.24 -30.21
CA THR A 157 -12.32 2.62 -28.87
C THR A 157 -11.13 1.77 -28.44
N VAL A 158 -11.16 0.45 -28.67
CA VAL A 158 -10.04 -0.46 -28.40
C VAL A 158 -8.83 -0.12 -29.27
N LEU A 159 -9.05 0.12 -30.57
CA LEU A 159 -7.98 0.45 -31.49
C LEU A 159 -7.28 1.76 -31.09
N SER A 160 -8.05 2.80 -30.74
CA SER A 160 -7.52 4.05 -30.21
C SER A 160 -6.81 3.84 -28.87
N ALA A 161 -7.43 3.12 -27.92
CA ALA A 161 -6.85 2.93 -26.59
C ALA A 161 -5.48 2.23 -26.66
N VAL A 162 -5.28 1.32 -27.61
CA VAL A 162 -4.01 0.63 -27.83
C VAL A 162 -3.02 1.48 -28.64
N CYS A 163 -3.47 2.06 -29.77
CA CYS A 163 -2.58 2.70 -30.74
C CYS A 163 -2.29 4.18 -30.42
N ASN A 164 -3.20 4.89 -29.76
CA ASN A 164 -3.06 6.27 -29.32
C ASN A 164 -2.87 6.38 -27.79
N GLY A 165 -3.53 5.52 -27.03
CA GLY A 165 -3.56 5.58 -25.56
C GLY A 165 -2.57 4.68 -24.82
N ALA A 166 -1.81 3.83 -25.53
CA ALA A 166 -0.87 2.87 -24.95
C ALA A 166 -1.48 1.94 -23.87
N LEU A 167 -2.77 1.59 -23.96
CA LEU A 167 -3.43 0.61 -23.09
C LEU A 167 -3.10 -0.81 -23.54
N ILE A 168 -1.83 -1.20 -23.39
CA ILE A 168 -1.25 -2.41 -23.99
C ILE A 168 -1.40 -3.70 -23.13
N ASP A 169 -2.19 -3.67 -22.05
CA ASP A 169 -2.50 -4.84 -21.22
C ASP A 169 -3.86 -5.44 -21.56
N ARG A 170 -3.88 -6.73 -21.93
CA ARG A 170 -5.11 -7.48 -22.26
C ARG A 170 -6.13 -7.46 -21.13
N GLY A 171 -5.67 -7.57 -19.88
CA GLY A 171 -6.54 -7.61 -18.71
C GLY A 171 -7.29 -6.29 -18.51
N LYS A 172 -6.61 -5.16 -18.71
CA LYS A 172 -7.22 -3.82 -18.64
C LYS A 172 -8.27 -3.61 -19.72
N LEU A 173 -8.03 -4.05 -20.96
CA LEU A 173 -9.04 -3.95 -22.03
C LEU A 173 -10.30 -4.76 -21.70
N ILE A 174 -10.15 -5.97 -21.15
CA ILE A 174 -11.28 -6.77 -20.67
C ILE A 174 -12.04 -6.04 -19.55
N ARG A 175 -11.31 -5.45 -18.59
CA ARG A 175 -11.92 -4.67 -17.51
C ARG A 175 -12.65 -3.43 -18.02
N LEU A 176 -12.08 -2.70 -18.97
CA LEU A 176 -12.69 -1.53 -19.60
C LEU A 176 -14.01 -1.91 -20.29
N ARG A 177 -14.02 -3.01 -21.05
CA ARG A 177 -15.25 -3.54 -21.66
C ARG A 177 -16.33 -3.82 -20.62
N LEU A 178 -15.97 -4.55 -19.56
CA LEU A 178 -16.89 -4.88 -18.46
C LEU A 178 -17.38 -3.63 -17.73
N MET A 179 -16.57 -2.58 -17.65
CA MET A 179 -16.99 -1.30 -17.07
C MET A 179 -18.04 -0.62 -17.94
N ILE A 180 -17.86 -0.61 -19.27
CA ILE A 180 -18.81 -0.05 -20.24
C ILE A 180 -20.13 -0.82 -20.22
N GLU A 181 -20.09 -2.16 -20.28
CA GLU A 181 -21.30 -3.01 -20.25
C GLU A 181 -22.15 -2.80 -18.99
N ARG A 182 -21.51 -2.41 -17.88
CA ARG A 182 -22.17 -2.20 -16.58
C ARG A 182 -22.51 -0.74 -16.33
N ASP A 183 -22.30 0.13 -17.31
CA ASP A 183 -22.42 1.58 -17.17
C ASP A 183 -21.71 2.12 -15.92
N SER A 184 -20.47 1.65 -15.73
CA SER A 184 -19.68 1.86 -14.51
C SER A 184 -18.32 2.49 -14.79
N VAL A 185 -18.08 2.96 -16.02
CA VAL A 185 -16.86 3.68 -16.39
C VAL A 185 -16.83 5.00 -15.63
N ARG A 186 -15.84 5.17 -14.76
CA ARG A 186 -15.57 6.42 -14.07
C ARG A 186 -14.36 7.09 -14.70
N ILE A 187 -14.61 8.12 -15.50
CA ILE A 187 -13.57 8.97 -16.07
C ILE A 187 -13.33 10.13 -15.11
N GLU A 188 -12.24 10.08 -14.38
CA GLU A 188 -11.87 11.15 -13.43
C GLU A 188 -10.94 12.16 -14.09
N SER A 189 -11.09 13.46 -13.74
CA SER A 189 -10.19 14.52 -14.20
C SER A 189 -9.19 14.91 -13.11
N ALA A 190 -7.91 15.02 -13.48
CA ALA A 190 -6.82 15.32 -12.57
C ALA A 190 -6.67 16.80 -12.18
N SER A 191 -7.27 17.74 -12.90
CA SER A 191 -7.03 19.16 -12.63
C SER A 191 -8.03 20.08 -13.34
N ALA A 192 -7.85 21.40 -13.16
CA ALA A 192 -8.49 22.43 -13.97
C ALA A 192 -8.20 22.28 -15.48
N THR A 193 -7.12 21.59 -15.87
CA THR A 193 -6.77 21.38 -17.30
C THR A 193 -7.49 20.17 -17.92
N GLY A 194 -8.27 19.41 -17.14
CA GLY A 194 -9.23 18.46 -17.69
C GLY A 194 -8.72 17.05 -18.02
N HIS A 195 -7.44 16.71 -17.81
CA HIS A 195 -6.88 15.40 -18.20
C HIS A 195 -7.61 14.23 -17.54
N ALA A 196 -8.18 13.36 -18.36
CA ALA A 196 -8.95 12.20 -17.94
C ALA A 196 -8.08 10.98 -17.62
N PHE A 197 -8.50 10.21 -16.61
CA PHE A 197 -7.95 8.90 -16.32
C PHE A 197 -9.01 7.91 -15.86
N ILE A 198 -8.69 6.63 -16.03
CA ILE A 198 -9.43 5.48 -15.52
C ILE A 198 -8.49 4.65 -14.66
N GLU A 199 -8.97 4.19 -13.52
CA GLU A 199 -8.22 3.33 -12.60
C GLU A 199 -8.64 1.87 -12.74
N PHE A 200 -7.64 0.99 -12.77
CA PHE A 200 -7.81 -0.45 -12.83
C PHE A 200 -7.27 -1.10 -11.56
N LEU A 201 -8.10 -1.88 -10.88
CA LEU A 201 -7.67 -2.81 -9.84
C LEU A 201 -7.40 -4.18 -10.46
N MET A 202 -6.11 -4.47 -10.63
CA MET A 202 -5.62 -5.66 -11.31
C MET A 202 -5.15 -6.73 -10.30
N PRO A 203 -5.10 -8.02 -10.69
CA PRO A 203 -4.54 -9.06 -9.85
C PRO A 203 -3.09 -8.76 -9.45
N TYR A 204 -2.75 -8.94 -8.17
CA TYR A 204 -1.41 -8.73 -7.62
C TYR A 204 -0.95 -10.00 -6.90
N ARG A 205 0.04 -10.73 -7.43
CA ARG A 205 0.72 -11.88 -6.78
C ARG A 205 -0.19 -12.83 -5.96
N GLY A 206 -1.37 -13.18 -6.48
CA GLY A 206 -2.32 -14.07 -5.77
C GLY A 206 -3.12 -13.41 -4.63
N LEU A 207 -2.81 -12.15 -4.28
CA LEU A 207 -3.50 -11.33 -3.28
C LEU A 207 -4.85 -10.80 -3.74
N GLY A 208 -5.31 -11.12 -4.95
CA GLY A 208 -6.53 -10.58 -5.55
C GLY A 208 -6.31 -9.25 -6.28
N ASN A 209 -7.38 -8.49 -6.50
CA ASN A 209 -7.37 -7.27 -7.32
C ASN A 209 -6.83 -6.05 -6.54
N HIS A 210 -5.56 -6.08 -6.17
CA HIS A 210 -4.92 -5.05 -5.35
C HIS A 210 -3.83 -4.26 -6.08
N HIS A 211 -3.54 -4.58 -7.34
CA HIS A 211 -2.60 -3.83 -8.18
C HIS A 211 -3.33 -2.65 -8.82
N LEU A 212 -3.33 -1.50 -8.13
CA LEU A 212 -3.87 -0.26 -8.68
C LEU A 212 -2.98 0.26 -9.81
N GLN A 213 -3.57 0.46 -10.98
CA GLN A 213 -2.92 1.09 -12.12
C GLN A 213 -3.84 2.13 -12.73
N ARG A 214 -3.30 3.33 -12.96
CA ARG A 214 -4.01 4.43 -13.61
C ARG A 214 -3.64 4.47 -15.08
N TRP A 215 -4.66 4.52 -15.93
CA TRP A 215 -4.50 4.79 -17.35
C TRP A 215 -5.01 6.20 -17.64
N TRP A 216 -4.11 7.03 -18.16
CA TRP A 216 -4.43 8.37 -18.64
C TRP A 216 -4.96 8.25 -20.06
N CYS A 217 -6.23 8.59 -20.24
CA CYS A 217 -6.89 8.46 -21.53
C CYS A 217 -6.27 9.47 -22.49
N ASP A 218 -5.88 9.04 -23.70
CA ASP A 218 -5.57 10.01 -24.74
C ASP A 218 -6.85 10.72 -25.20
N PRO A 219 -6.74 11.96 -25.72
CA PRO A 219 -7.91 12.76 -26.09
C PRO A 219 -8.89 12.08 -27.06
N VAL A 220 -8.42 11.23 -27.99
CA VAL A 220 -9.29 10.52 -28.94
C VAL A 220 -10.07 9.43 -28.21
N SER A 221 -9.37 8.57 -27.46
CA SER A 221 -10.04 7.53 -26.67
C SER A 221 -11.01 8.10 -25.65
N GLU A 222 -10.70 9.25 -25.06
CA GLU A 222 -11.60 9.90 -24.12
C GLU A 222 -12.92 10.34 -24.78
N LEU A 223 -12.85 11.02 -25.93
CA LEU A 223 -14.04 11.45 -26.66
C LEU A 223 -14.88 10.27 -27.17
N LEU A 224 -14.23 9.15 -27.53
CA LEU A 224 -14.93 7.91 -27.87
C LEU A 224 -15.63 7.29 -26.65
N LEU A 225 -14.98 7.27 -25.49
CA LEU A 225 -15.57 6.73 -24.26
C LEU A 225 -16.78 7.53 -23.78
N GLN A 226 -16.84 8.84 -24.05
CA GLN A 226 -18.00 9.69 -23.74
C GLN A 226 -19.25 9.34 -24.59
N ARG A 227 -19.12 8.52 -25.64
CA ARG A 227 -20.23 8.10 -26.49
C ARG A 227 -20.99 6.88 -25.96
N PHE A 228 -20.55 6.29 -24.85
CA PHE A 228 -21.27 5.21 -24.19
C PHE A 228 -22.26 5.75 -23.13
N PRO A 229 -23.42 5.10 -22.94
CA PRO A 229 -23.90 3.90 -23.65
C PRO A 229 -24.34 4.21 -25.09
N ALA A 230 -24.00 3.32 -26.04
CA ALA A 230 -24.36 3.40 -27.45
C ALA A 230 -25.46 2.40 -27.82
N GLU A 231 -26.00 2.47 -29.05
CA GLU A 231 -27.10 1.60 -29.47
C GLU A 231 -26.66 0.13 -29.61
N GLY A 232 -27.35 -0.78 -28.93
CA GLY A 232 -27.07 -2.22 -28.98
C GLY A 232 -25.97 -2.70 -28.02
N PRO A 233 -25.66 -4.02 -28.03
CA PRO A 233 -24.70 -4.62 -27.12
C PRO A 233 -23.24 -4.42 -27.58
N VAL A 234 -22.34 -4.23 -26.61
CA VAL A 234 -20.89 -4.21 -26.85
C VAL A 234 -20.41 -5.63 -27.21
N CYS A 235 -19.77 -5.80 -28.38
CA CYS A 235 -19.33 -7.12 -28.83
C CYS A 235 -18.38 -7.80 -27.83
N THR A 236 -18.35 -9.13 -27.80
CA THR A 236 -17.48 -9.86 -26.86
C THR A 236 -16.00 -9.60 -27.11
N PHE A 237 -15.15 -9.83 -26.10
CA PHE A 237 -13.71 -9.67 -26.28
C PHE A 237 -13.14 -10.62 -27.36
N LYS A 238 -13.83 -11.73 -27.64
CA LYS A 238 -13.48 -12.67 -28.71
C LYS A 238 -13.82 -12.09 -30.09
N GLU A 239 -15.04 -11.55 -30.23
CA GLU A 239 -15.52 -10.89 -31.46
C GLU A 239 -14.80 -9.58 -31.77
N THR A 240 -14.29 -8.87 -30.75
CA THR A 240 -13.63 -7.55 -30.93
C THR A 240 -12.58 -7.55 -32.05
N MET A 241 -11.80 -8.62 -32.20
CA MET A 241 -10.78 -8.71 -33.25
C MET A 241 -11.33 -9.01 -34.64
N GLU A 242 -12.52 -9.60 -34.75
CA GLU A 242 -13.21 -9.78 -36.03
C GLU A 242 -13.69 -8.41 -36.52
N VAL A 243 -14.36 -7.64 -35.66
CA VAL A 243 -14.82 -6.27 -35.96
C VAL A 243 -13.65 -5.34 -36.29
N VAL A 244 -12.57 -5.36 -35.50
CA VAL A 244 -11.37 -4.54 -35.79
C VAL A 244 -10.79 -4.89 -37.17
N ARG A 245 -10.75 -6.17 -37.55
CA ARG A 245 -10.25 -6.57 -38.87
C ARG A 245 -11.18 -6.14 -39.99
N GLU A 246 -12.49 -6.29 -39.82
CA GLU A 246 -13.51 -5.84 -40.77
C GLU A 246 -13.38 -4.33 -41.03
N LEU A 247 -13.31 -3.52 -39.98
CA LEU A 247 -13.15 -2.07 -40.07
C LEU A 247 -11.85 -1.66 -40.75
N LEU A 248 -10.72 -2.28 -40.37
CA LEU A 248 -9.41 -1.98 -40.98
C LEU A 248 -9.34 -2.41 -42.44
N ALA A 249 -9.93 -3.55 -42.80
CA ALA A 249 -9.98 -4.02 -44.18
C ALA A 249 -10.86 -3.10 -45.04
N GLY A 250 -12.01 -2.67 -44.51
CA GLY A 250 -12.89 -1.68 -45.16
C GLY A 250 -12.22 -0.33 -45.38
N ALA A 251 -11.28 0.05 -44.50
CA ALA A 251 -10.45 1.25 -44.64
C ALA A 251 -9.17 1.03 -45.50
N GLY A 252 -9.03 -0.13 -46.16
CA GLY A 252 -7.94 -0.37 -47.13
C GLY A 252 -6.62 -0.85 -46.55
N VAL A 253 -6.57 -1.32 -45.30
CA VAL A 253 -5.34 -1.91 -44.73
C VAL A 253 -5.03 -3.26 -45.40
N ALA A 254 -3.79 -3.42 -45.87
CA ALA A 254 -3.33 -4.63 -46.55
C ALA A 254 -3.49 -5.89 -45.67
N LYS A 255 -3.83 -7.02 -46.29
CA LYS A 255 -4.14 -8.29 -45.60
C LYS A 255 -3.01 -8.76 -44.69
N GLU A 256 -1.76 -8.52 -45.06
CA GLU A 256 -0.55 -8.91 -44.32
C GLU A 256 -0.29 -8.02 -43.10
N GLN A 257 -0.92 -6.84 -43.06
CA GLN A 257 -0.84 -5.86 -41.99
C GLN A 257 -2.01 -5.94 -41.01
N LEU A 258 -3.12 -6.59 -41.38
CA LEU A 258 -4.26 -6.77 -40.49
C LEU A 258 -3.86 -7.50 -39.19
N PRO A 259 -4.37 -7.07 -38.02
CA PRO A 259 -4.04 -7.71 -36.76
C PRO A 259 -4.71 -9.08 -36.67
N THR A 260 -3.93 -10.13 -36.52
CA THR A 260 -4.46 -11.51 -36.55
C THR A 260 -5.23 -11.89 -35.29
N LYS A 261 -4.70 -11.52 -34.12
CA LYS A 261 -5.27 -11.77 -32.79
C LYS A 261 -4.95 -10.58 -31.89
N MET A 262 -5.63 -10.46 -30.76
CA MET A 262 -5.37 -9.41 -29.76
C MET A 262 -3.89 -9.40 -29.33
N THR A 263 -3.26 -10.56 -29.22
CA THR A 263 -1.83 -10.65 -28.86
C THR A 263 -0.90 -10.05 -29.92
N ASP A 264 -1.25 -10.10 -31.20
CA ASP A 264 -0.50 -9.48 -32.31
C ASP A 264 -0.68 -7.96 -32.31
N LEU A 265 -1.92 -7.48 -32.08
CA LEU A 265 -2.24 -6.06 -31.90
C LEU A 265 -1.42 -5.45 -30.74
N LEU A 266 -1.50 -6.05 -29.55
CA LEU A 266 -0.80 -5.56 -28.35
C LEU A 266 0.73 -5.64 -28.49
N ARG A 267 1.26 -6.71 -29.10
CA ARG A 267 2.70 -6.87 -29.34
C ARG A 267 3.23 -5.84 -30.32
N SER A 268 2.51 -5.62 -31.43
CA SER A 268 2.89 -4.64 -32.45
C SER A 268 2.83 -3.23 -31.89
N ALA A 269 1.75 -2.89 -31.17
CA ALA A 269 1.63 -1.62 -30.46
C ALA A 269 2.73 -1.43 -29.40
N SER A 270 3.02 -2.44 -28.58
CA SER A 270 4.13 -2.38 -27.61
C SER A 270 5.48 -2.10 -28.29
N THR A 271 5.71 -2.69 -29.47
CA THR A 271 6.93 -2.45 -30.26
C THR A 271 6.99 -1.02 -30.78
N TRP A 272 5.86 -0.50 -31.27
CA TRP A 272 5.75 0.87 -31.77
C TRP A 272 5.93 1.92 -30.66
N TRP A 273 5.37 1.67 -29.47
CA TRP A 273 5.55 2.52 -28.30
C TRP A 273 6.98 2.46 -27.74
N ALA A 274 7.67 1.32 -27.86
CA ALA A 274 9.07 1.19 -27.41
C ALA A 274 10.04 2.09 -28.19
N LEU A 275 9.64 2.61 -29.36
CA LEU A 275 10.38 3.61 -30.12
C LEU A 275 10.17 5.04 -29.60
N ARG A 276 9.17 5.26 -28.74
CA ARG A 276 8.69 6.60 -28.32
C ARG A 276 8.79 6.85 -26.81
N CYS A 277 8.78 5.82 -25.98
CA CYS A 277 8.94 5.96 -24.54
C CYS A 277 10.00 5.01 -23.97
N ALA A 278 10.35 5.22 -22.70
CA ALA A 278 11.34 4.38 -22.03
C ALA A 278 10.76 2.97 -21.80
N PRO A 279 11.55 1.89 -21.97
CA PRO A 279 11.07 0.53 -21.77
C PRO A 279 10.42 0.29 -20.41
N VAL A 280 10.91 0.96 -19.35
CA VAL A 280 10.34 0.85 -18.00
C VAL A 280 8.87 1.28 -17.94
N ASP A 281 8.45 2.31 -18.70
CA ASP A 281 7.07 2.80 -18.68
C ASP A 281 6.12 1.75 -19.29
N LEU A 282 6.59 1.09 -20.36
CA LEU A 282 5.87 -0.02 -20.99
C LEU A 282 5.81 -1.24 -20.08
N HIS A 283 6.90 -1.55 -19.37
CA HIS A 283 6.92 -2.67 -18.43
C HIS A 283 5.94 -2.49 -17.28
N VAL A 284 5.76 -1.25 -16.81
CA VAL A 284 4.73 -0.89 -15.82
C VAL A 284 3.33 -1.04 -16.43
N MET A 285 3.09 -0.47 -17.62
CA MET A 285 1.76 -0.53 -18.24
C MET A 285 1.35 -1.97 -18.63
N ASN A 286 2.28 -2.79 -19.12
CA ASN A 286 2.09 -4.22 -19.43
C ASN A 286 2.14 -5.14 -18.21
N ARG A 287 2.35 -4.60 -17.00
CA ARG A 287 2.40 -5.37 -15.74
C ARG A 287 3.45 -6.49 -15.70
N THR A 288 4.43 -6.47 -16.59
CA THR A 288 5.65 -7.30 -16.48
C THR A 288 6.50 -6.89 -15.28
N PHE A 289 6.29 -5.66 -14.80
CA PHE A 289 6.88 -5.12 -13.60
C PHE A 289 5.78 -4.61 -12.66
N ALA A 290 5.81 -5.01 -11.39
CA ALA A 290 4.71 -4.83 -10.46
C ALA A 290 4.72 -3.45 -9.76
N SER A 291 4.78 -2.36 -10.53
CA SER A 291 4.72 -0.99 -9.99
C SER A 291 3.28 -0.51 -9.83
N HIS A 292 2.95 0.06 -8.68
CA HIS A 292 1.64 0.62 -8.37
C HIS A 292 1.57 2.10 -8.74
N SER A 293 0.45 2.53 -9.33
CA SER A 293 0.08 3.95 -9.35
C SER A 293 -0.23 4.41 -7.92
N LEU A 294 -0.09 5.72 -7.66
CA LEU A 294 -0.54 6.31 -6.39
C LEU A 294 -1.97 5.89 -6.05
N THR A 295 -2.22 5.52 -4.79
CA THR A 295 -3.56 5.14 -4.30
C THR A 295 -4.59 6.21 -4.67
N SER A 296 -5.83 5.82 -4.98
CA SER A 296 -6.88 6.78 -5.37
C SER A 296 -7.07 7.85 -4.29
N ARG A 297 -6.97 7.42 -3.02
CA ARG A 297 -7.00 8.29 -1.85
C ARG A 297 -5.86 9.31 -1.85
N CYS A 298 -4.62 8.84 -2.06
CA CYS A 298 -3.46 9.72 -2.12
C CYS A 298 -3.58 10.68 -3.29
N TRP A 299 -3.91 10.19 -4.48
CA TRP A 299 -4.05 10.99 -5.68
C TRP A 299 -5.07 12.11 -5.50
N ARG A 300 -6.29 11.78 -5.05
CA ARG A 300 -7.32 12.80 -4.78
C ARG A 300 -6.90 13.85 -3.76
N ARG A 301 -6.20 13.45 -2.69
CA ARG A 301 -5.60 14.40 -1.72
C ARG A 301 -4.63 15.36 -2.41
N LEU A 302 -3.73 14.84 -3.25
CA LEU A 302 -2.79 15.68 -4.01
C LEU A 302 -3.50 16.63 -4.98
N LEU A 303 -4.72 16.30 -5.42
CA LEU A 303 -5.57 17.17 -6.23
C LEU A 303 -6.41 18.17 -5.41
N GLY A 304 -6.28 18.18 -4.09
CA GLY A 304 -7.12 18.99 -3.20
C GLY A 304 -8.58 18.52 -3.12
N LYS A 305 -8.88 17.31 -3.61
CA LYS A 305 -10.21 16.69 -3.57
C LYS A 305 -10.36 15.86 -2.29
N PRO A 306 -11.60 15.69 -1.76
CA PRO A 306 -11.81 14.84 -0.60
C PRO A 306 -11.36 13.39 -0.89
N PRO A 307 -10.70 12.74 0.07
CA PRO A 307 -10.25 11.36 -0.08
C PRO A 307 -11.45 10.42 -0.23
N GLU A 308 -11.48 9.65 -1.31
CA GLU A 308 -12.49 8.60 -1.53
C GLU A 308 -11.87 7.23 -1.19
N ARG A 309 -12.70 6.28 -0.74
CA ARG A 309 -12.26 4.89 -0.54
C ARG A 309 -12.04 4.23 -1.89
N GLU A 310 -10.97 3.44 -2.01
CA GLU A 310 -10.71 2.63 -3.20
C GLU A 310 -11.90 1.69 -3.48
N ALA A 311 -12.56 1.89 -4.61
CA ALA A 311 -13.69 1.09 -5.04
C ALA A 311 -13.20 -0.32 -5.42
N GLY A 312 -13.63 -1.36 -4.72
CA GLY A 312 -13.28 -2.75 -5.04
C GLY A 312 -12.13 -3.36 -4.23
N ALA A 313 -11.66 -2.70 -3.17
CA ALA A 313 -10.92 -3.35 -2.09
C ALA A 313 -11.87 -4.32 -1.35
N VAL A 314 -12.04 -5.52 -1.93
CA VAL A 314 -12.72 -6.65 -1.28
C VAL A 314 -11.95 -6.98 -0.02
N ALA A 315 -12.63 -7.08 1.12
CA ALA A 315 -12.04 -7.64 2.32
C ALA A 315 -11.63 -9.08 2.03
N ASN A 316 -10.32 -9.35 2.09
CA ASN A 316 -9.67 -10.67 1.99
C ASN A 316 -10.20 -11.61 0.89
N PRO A 317 -9.49 -11.76 -0.25
CA PRO A 317 -9.74 -12.87 -1.14
C PRO A 317 -9.18 -14.14 -0.50
N GLY A 318 -10.08 -14.93 0.10
CA GLY A 318 -9.86 -16.37 0.15
C GLY A 318 -9.62 -16.88 -1.26
N ARG A 319 -8.44 -17.45 -1.49
CA ARG A 319 -7.99 -18.29 -2.62
C ARG A 319 -8.99 -18.40 -3.78
N GLY A 320 -8.75 -17.63 -4.84
CA GLY A 320 -9.27 -17.94 -6.17
C GLY A 320 -8.39 -18.98 -6.89
N PRO A 321 -8.95 -19.86 -7.73
CA PRO A 321 -8.25 -21.01 -8.32
C PRO A 321 -7.33 -20.67 -9.53
N THR A 322 -6.84 -19.44 -9.65
CA THR A 322 -6.11 -18.96 -10.84
C THR A 322 -4.68 -18.49 -10.55
N ALA A 323 -4.05 -19.06 -9.53
CA ALA A 323 -2.60 -18.92 -9.35
C ALA A 323 -1.87 -19.86 -10.32
N VAL A 324 -1.14 -19.29 -11.27
CA VAL A 324 -0.08 -20.02 -11.98
C VAL A 324 1.03 -20.29 -10.97
N PRO A 325 1.51 -21.54 -10.81
CA PRO A 325 2.55 -21.85 -9.85
C PRO A 325 3.87 -21.19 -10.29
N PRO A 326 4.56 -20.45 -9.41
CA PRO A 326 5.99 -20.17 -9.59
C PRO A 326 6.74 -21.51 -9.58
N ALA A 327 7.86 -21.60 -10.30
CA ALA A 327 8.73 -22.77 -10.24
C ALA A 327 9.35 -22.89 -8.83
N GLU A 328 8.66 -23.59 -7.94
CA GLU A 328 9.14 -24.01 -6.62
C GLU A 328 10.04 -25.25 -6.80
N MET A 329 11.33 -25.18 -6.43
CA MET A 329 12.03 -26.31 -5.75
C MET A 329 13.53 -26.13 -5.40
N ASP A 330 14.26 -25.09 -5.83
CA ASP A 330 15.73 -25.07 -5.63
C ASP A 330 16.20 -24.40 -4.31
N ALA A 331 15.75 -23.17 -4.02
CA ALA A 331 16.24 -22.39 -2.86
C ALA A 331 15.83 -22.94 -1.47
N GLU A 332 14.62 -23.51 -1.36
CA GLU A 332 14.12 -24.07 -0.10
C GLU A 332 14.87 -25.34 0.31
N SER A 333 15.31 -26.13 -0.68
CA SER A 333 16.09 -27.35 -0.47
C SER A 333 17.50 -27.05 0.04
N GLU A 334 18.16 -26.01 -0.47
CA GLU A 334 19.50 -25.59 -0.02
C GLU A 334 19.51 -25.04 1.42
N LEU A 335 18.52 -24.21 1.77
CA LEU A 335 18.39 -23.66 3.12
C LEU A 335 18.13 -24.74 4.16
N TRP A 336 17.28 -25.71 3.83
CA TRP A 336 17.01 -26.85 4.71
C TRP A 336 18.27 -27.67 4.93
N LEU A 337 19.05 -27.94 3.87
CA LEU A 337 20.31 -28.67 3.94
C LEU A 337 21.38 -27.95 4.79
N ALA A 338 21.39 -26.60 4.75
CA ALA A 338 22.30 -25.79 5.56
C ALA A 338 21.92 -25.83 7.04
N ALA A 339 20.64 -25.65 7.37
CA ALA A 339 20.17 -25.69 8.75
C ALA A 339 20.32 -27.09 9.38
N THR A 340 20.05 -28.16 8.63
CA THR A 340 20.23 -29.54 9.13
C THR A 340 21.71 -29.91 9.30
N SER A 341 22.63 -29.26 8.58
CA SER A 341 24.07 -29.46 8.77
C SER A 341 24.61 -28.85 10.07
N GLU A 342 23.92 -27.86 10.65
CA GLU A 342 24.27 -27.23 11.93
C GLU A 342 23.37 -27.75 13.08
N HIS A 343 22.19 -28.28 12.75
CA HIS A 343 21.18 -28.76 13.70
C HIS A 343 20.60 -30.10 13.22
N GLU A 344 21.32 -31.20 13.45
CA GLU A 344 20.98 -32.54 12.92
C GLU A 344 19.56 -33.01 13.28
N TRP A 345 19.06 -32.63 14.47
CA TRP A 345 17.70 -32.95 14.96
C TRP A 345 16.56 -32.42 14.06
N LEU A 346 16.81 -31.41 13.21
CA LEU A 346 15.82 -30.93 12.24
C LEU A 346 15.52 -31.97 11.15
N GLU A 347 16.49 -32.79 10.77
CA GLU A 347 16.29 -33.82 9.74
C GLU A 347 15.45 -34.97 10.31
N GLU A 348 15.65 -35.33 11.58
CA GLU A 348 14.80 -36.30 12.28
C GLU A 348 13.31 -35.85 12.30
N ILE A 349 13.08 -34.56 12.59
CA ILE A 349 11.73 -33.96 12.52
C ILE A 349 11.18 -34.02 11.10
N ARG A 350 11.99 -33.68 10.09
CA ARG A 350 11.56 -33.68 8.69
C ARG A 350 11.16 -35.08 8.24
N VAL A 351 11.98 -36.09 8.53
CA VAL A 351 11.71 -37.50 8.22
C VAL A 351 10.44 -37.96 8.93
N ALA A 352 10.28 -37.64 10.22
CA ALA A 352 9.08 -37.99 10.97
C ALA A 352 7.81 -37.34 10.37
N LEU A 353 7.87 -36.07 9.96
CA LEU A 353 6.73 -35.37 9.37
C LEU A 353 6.37 -35.84 7.95
N MET A 354 7.31 -36.49 7.25
CA MET A 354 7.12 -37.01 5.89
C MET A 354 6.69 -38.48 5.85
N THR A 355 7.08 -39.27 6.86
CA THR A 355 6.86 -40.72 6.89
C THR A 355 5.69 -41.14 7.79
N LYS A 356 5.41 -40.39 8.86
CA LYS A 356 4.39 -40.74 9.86
C LYS A 356 3.02 -40.15 9.53
N ASN A 357 1.96 -40.76 10.06
CA ASN A 357 0.65 -40.13 10.07
C ASN A 357 0.54 -39.08 11.21
N LEU A 358 -0.57 -38.33 11.26
CA LEU A 358 -0.71 -37.20 12.19
C LEU A 358 -0.64 -37.60 13.67
N ASP A 359 -1.19 -38.75 14.05
CA ASP A 359 -1.23 -39.18 15.45
C ASP A 359 0.12 -39.77 15.88
N GLU A 360 0.76 -40.53 15.00
CA GLU A 360 2.15 -40.99 15.19
C GLU A 360 3.14 -39.82 15.28
N ALA A 361 3.00 -38.80 14.44
CA ALA A 361 3.86 -37.61 14.45
C ALA A 361 3.69 -36.80 15.75
N ARG A 362 2.47 -36.78 16.34
CA ARG A 362 2.22 -36.12 17.63
C ARG A 362 2.85 -36.83 18.79
N GLU A 363 2.63 -38.15 18.90
CA GLU A 363 3.20 -38.93 20.00
C GLU A 363 4.72 -38.92 19.92
N TRP A 364 5.28 -38.98 18.70
CA TRP A 364 6.70 -38.80 18.48
C TRP A 364 7.21 -37.42 18.91
N ALA A 365 6.55 -36.33 18.49
CA ALA A 365 6.97 -34.98 18.90
C ALA A 365 6.88 -34.78 20.42
N LYS A 366 5.86 -35.35 21.09
CA LYS A 366 5.74 -35.31 22.55
C LYS A 366 6.83 -36.11 23.27
N ALA A 367 7.22 -37.27 22.73
CA ALA A 367 8.34 -38.03 23.25
C ALA A 367 9.64 -37.23 23.13
N LEU A 368 9.91 -36.67 21.95
CA LEU A 368 11.07 -35.80 21.71
C LEU A 368 11.10 -34.59 22.67
N GLN A 369 9.95 -33.98 22.97
CA GLN A 369 9.85 -32.87 23.93
C GLN A 369 10.19 -33.31 25.37
N ARG A 370 9.82 -34.53 25.78
CA ARG A 370 10.13 -35.07 27.12
C ARG A 370 11.61 -35.39 27.26
N ASP A 371 12.22 -35.86 26.18
CA ASP A 371 13.63 -36.26 26.15
C ASP A 371 14.58 -35.06 25.98
N THR A 372 14.05 -33.89 25.59
CA THR A 372 14.83 -32.65 25.44
C THR A 372 14.84 -31.86 26.76
N PRO A 373 16.01 -31.64 27.39
CA PRO A 373 16.14 -30.86 28.62
C PRO A 373 15.59 -29.43 28.49
N ASN A 374 14.99 -28.87 29.54
CA ASN A 374 14.35 -27.54 29.48
C ASN A 374 15.34 -26.37 29.36
N ASP A 375 16.59 -26.58 29.75
CA ASP A 375 17.72 -25.65 29.60
C ASP A 375 18.32 -25.69 28.18
N ASP A 376 17.95 -26.66 27.35
CA ASP A 376 18.38 -26.76 25.96
C ASP A 376 17.55 -25.84 25.04
N TYR A 377 18.21 -25.12 24.14
CA TYR A 377 17.54 -24.24 23.15
C TYR A 377 16.52 -25.02 22.28
N ARG A 378 16.78 -26.32 22.03
CA ARG A 378 15.91 -27.21 21.26
C ARG A 378 14.52 -27.36 21.89
N HIS A 379 14.43 -27.26 23.22
CA HIS A 379 13.18 -27.44 23.97
C HIS A 379 12.09 -26.45 23.53
N VAL A 380 12.49 -25.23 23.14
CA VAL A 380 11.58 -24.19 22.66
C VAL A 380 11.02 -24.52 21.27
N TYR A 381 11.86 -25.02 20.38
CA TYR A 381 11.46 -25.34 19.01
C TYR A 381 10.64 -26.63 18.93
N VAL A 382 11.03 -27.66 19.68
CA VAL A 382 10.24 -28.91 19.78
C VAL A 382 8.91 -28.64 20.48
N GLY A 383 8.88 -27.73 21.47
CA GLY A 383 7.66 -27.31 22.15
C GLY A 383 6.71 -26.57 21.22
N TRP A 384 7.27 -25.74 20.34
CA TRP A 384 6.51 -25.09 19.26
C TRP A 384 5.97 -26.10 18.24
N LEU A 385 6.76 -27.11 17.86
CA LEU A 385 6.30 -28.21 16.98
C LEU A 385 5.12 -28.96 17.62
N CYS A 386 5.20 -29.33 18.90
CA CYS A 386 4.09 -29.94 19.63
C CYS A 386 2.84 -29.06 19.62
N ALA A 387 3.01 -27.74 19.84
CA ALA A 387 1.93 -26.77 19.80
C ALA A 387 1.33 -26.60 18.38
N ALA A 388 2.14 -26.72 17.33
CA ALA A 388 1.71 -26.64 15.94
C ALA A 388 0.96 -27.90 15.49
N LEU A 389 1.38 -29.09 15.97
CA LEU A 389 0.76 -30.38 15.66
C LEU A 389 -0.49 -30.67 16.50
N ALA A 390 -0.67 -30.00 17.64
CA ALA A 390 -1.87 -30.06 18.44
C ALA A 390 -3.07 -29.51 17.65
N VAL A 391 -3.96 -30.39 17.19
CA VAL A 391 -5.24 -29.97 16.61
C VAL A 391 -6.11 -29.43 17.74
N PRO A 392 -6.59 -28.17 17.68
CA PRO A 392 -7.56 -27.68 18.65
C PRO A 392 -8.79 -28.61 18.62
N PRO A 393 -9.44 -28.92 19.75
CA PRO A 393 -10.57 -29.86 19.82
C PRO A 393 -11.69 -29.58 18.80
N LYS A 394 -11.82 -28.31 18.39
CA LYS A 394 -12.76 -27.80 17.37
C LYS A 394 -12.47 -28.24 15.92
N ASN A 395 -11.27 -28.76 15.63
CA ASN A 395 -10.79 -29.09 14.28
C ASN A 395 -10.60 -30.60 14.03
N MET A 396 -10.81 -31.48 15.04
CA MET A 396 -10.75 -32.94 14.86
C MET A 396 -11.78 -33.44 13.82
N LYS A 397 -12.92 -32.75 13.66
CA LYS A 397 -13.98 -33.11 12.71
C LYS A 397 -13.72 -32.67 11.25
N ILE A 398 -12.64 -31.94 10.95
CA ILE A 398 -12.36 -31.36 9.63
C ILE A 398 -11.26 -32.12 8.88
N GLY A 399 -10.47 -32.97 9.56
CA GLY A 399 -9.42 -33.77 8.93
C GLY A 399 -8.33 -32.90 8.29
N ILE A 400 -7.68 -32.04 9.07
CA ILE A 400 -6.52 -31.26 8.56
C ILE A 400 -5.33 -32.21 8.42
N ARG A 401 -4.83 -32.37 7.18
CA ARG A 401 -3.67 -33.23 6.87
C ARG A 401 -2.39 -32.71 7.55
N LEU A 402 -1.54 -33.64 8.02
CA LEU A 402 -0.26 -33.38 8.69
C LEU A 402 0.58 -32.31 7.99
N LYS A 403 0.77 -32.43 6.68
CA LYS A 403 1.53 -31.48 5.85
C LYS A 403 1.11 -30.02 6.05
N LYS A 404 -0.19 -29.76 6.21
CA LYS A 404 -0.74 -28.39 6.37
C LYS A 404 -0.61 -27.84 7.79
N LEU A 405 -0.48 -28.70 8.79
CA LEU A 405 -0.20 -28.30 10.18
C LEU A 405 1.29 -28.04 10.38
N ALA A 406 2.13 -28.85 9.74
CA ALA A 406 3.58 -28.75 9.80
C ALA A 406 4.16 -27.62 8.94
N GLU A 407 3.48 -27.21 7.86
CA GLU A 407 3.93 -26.18 6.91
C GLU A 407 4.49 -24.89 7.57
N PRO A 408 3.83 -24.23 8.54
CA PRO A 408 4.42 -23.05 9.18
C PRO A 408 5.73 -23.31 9.92
N PHE A 409 5.88 -24.51 10.51
CA PHE A 409 7.11 -24.94 11.16
C PHE A 409 8.21 -25.20 10.13
N LEU A 410 7.89 -25.95 9.08
CA LEU A 410 8.79 -26.26 7.96
C LEU A 410 9.21 -25.02 7.16
N LEU A 411 8.50 -23.90 7.24
CA LEU A 411 8.93 -22.67 6.57
C LEU A 411 9.81 -21.79 7.46
N ALA A 412 9.51 -21.70 8.76
CA ALA A 412 10.17 -20.73 9.63
C ALA A 412 11.29 -21.31 10.52
N ALA A 413 11.25 -22.60 10.90
CA ALA A 413 12.23 -23.17 11.83
C ALA A 413 13.70 -23.10 11.33
N PRO A 414 14.04 -23.47 10.07
CA PRO A 414 15.42 -23.37 9.56
C PRO A 414 15.91 -21.93 9.51
N ARG A 415 15.01 -21.00 9.18
CA ARG A 415 15.32 -19.58 9.08
C ARG A 415 15.62 -19.04 10.48
N LEU A 416 14.78 -19.33 11.47
CA LEU A 416 15.02 -18.95 12.86
C LEU A 416 16.37 -19.50 13.36
N LEU A 417 16.65 -20.78 13.13
CA LEU A 417 17.90 -21.43 13.54
C LEU A 417 19.12 -20.90 12.79
N SER A 418 18.98 -20.47 11.53
CA SER A 418 20.07 -19.81 10.79
C SER A 418 20.49 -18.46 11.39
N TYR A 419 19.60 -17.78 12.12
CA TYR A 419 19.88 -16.48 12.75
C TYR A 419 20.22 -16.60 14.23
N PHE A 420 19.52 -17.46 14.98
CA PHE A 420 19.72 -17.64 16.42
C PHE A 420 20.72 -18.76 16.77
N GLY A 421 21.03 -19.66 15.83
CA GLY A 421 21.90 -20.81 16.08
C GLY A 421 21.42 -21.64 17.27
N ALA A 422 22.37 -22.00 18.15
CA ALA A 422 22.12 -22.71 19.40
C ALA A 422 21.82 -21.78 20.60
N GLU A 423 21.55 -20.50 20.36
CA GLU A 423 21.24 -19.54 21.42
C GLU A 423 19.84 -19.75 21.99
N ASP A 424 19.71 -19.54 23.31
CA ASP A 424 18.42 -19.60 23.98
C ASP A 424 17.62 -18.30 23.75
N VAL A 425 16.71 -18.35 22.78
CA VAL A 425 15.83 -17.24 22.37
C VAL A 425 14.98 -16.65 23.50
N ARG A 426 14.81 -17.34 24.63
CA ARG A 426 14.09 -16.83 25.80
C ARG A 426 14.84 -15.71 26.51
N LYS A 427 16.17 -15.63 26.32
CA LYS A 427 17.05 -14.64 26.95
C LYS A 427 17.20 -13.36 26.12
N LEU A 428 16.64 -13.33 24.91
CA LEU A 428 16.73 -12.19 24.00
C LEU A 428 15.72 -11.09 24.34
N GLU A 429 16.13 -9.84 24.13
CA GLU A 429 15.25 -8.69 24.31
C GLU A 429 14.19 -8.61 23.20
N LEU A 430 13.02 -8.03 23.52
CA LEU A 430 11.91 -7.94 22.57
C LEU A 430 12.28 -7.19 21.27
N SER A 431 13.16 -6.18 21.38
CA SER A 431 13.65 -5.41 20.23
C SER A 431 14.54 -6.24 19.30
N GLU A 432 15.31 -7.18 19.84
CA GLU A 432 16.18 -8.07 19.08
C GLU A 432 15.39 -9.17 18.38
N LEU A 433 14.35 -9.69 19.04
CA LEU A 433 13.38 -10.60 18.42
C LEU A 433 12.62 -9.91 17.27
N ASP A 434 12.12 -8.68 17.48
CA ASP A 434 11.45 -7.88 16.45
C ASP A 434 12.37 -7.63 15.25
N GLU A 435 13.60 -7.19 15.50
CA GLU A 435 14.59 -6.94 14.46
C GLU A 435 14.91 -8.22 13.66
N THR A 436 15.12 -9.34 14.35
CA THR A 436 15.48 -10.61 13.70
C THR A 436 14.35 -11.17 12.85
N TYR A 437 13.09 -11.11 13.31
CA TYR A 437 11.94 -11.52 12.49
C TYR A 437 11.83 -10.69 11.20
N ARG A 438 12.11 -9.40 11.27
CA ARG A 438 12.10 -8.51 10.10
C ARG A 438 13.24 -8.84 9.16
N VAL A 439 14.43 -9.12 9.68
CA VAL A 439 15.59 -9.54 8.89
C VAL A 439 15.29 -10.85 8.14
N ILE A 440 14.66 -11.83 8.78
CA ILE A 440 14.24 -13.09 8.14
C ILE A 440 13.28 -12.82 6.97
N LEU A 441 12.28 -11.96 7.17
CA LEU A 441 11.32 -11.63 6.12
C LEU A 441 11.93 -10.80 4.99
N ASP A 442 12.79 -9.85 5.32
CA ASP A 442 13.50 -9.00 4.36
C ASP A 442 14.55 -9.76 3.53
N ALA A 443 15.03 -10.91 4.02
CA ALA A 443 15.98 -11.79 3.34
C ALA A 443 15.30 -12.78 2.36
N SER A 444 13.98 -12.76 2.24
CA SER A 444 13.25 -13.67 1.33
C SER A 444 13.44 -13.26 -0.14
N GLU A 445 13.68 -14.23 -1.02
CA GLU A 445 13.91 -14.01 -2.45
C GLU A 445 12.60 -14.03 -3.28
N PRO A 446 12.58 -13.44 -4.49
CA PRO A 446 11.43 -13.54 -5.39
C PRO A 446 11.08 -15.00 -5.72
N GLY A 447 9.99 -15.51 -5.13
CA GLY A 447 9.57 -16.91 -5.25
C GLY A 447 9.35 -17.61 -3.90
N ASP A 448 9.91 -17.06 -2.81
CA ASP A 448 9.70 -17.59 -1.47
C ASP A 448 8.24 -17.44 -0.98
N PRO A 449 7.71 -18.40 -0.20
CA PRO A 449 6.38 -18.31 0.40
C PRO A 449 6.40 -17.37 1.63
N VAL A 450 6.70 -16.08 1.41
CA VAL A 450 6.90 -15.05 2.46
C VAL A 450 5.74 -15.00 3.45
N GLU A 451 4.50 -15.19 2.98
CA GLU A 451 3.32 -15.27 3.85
C GLU A 451 3.32 -16.49 4.79
N GLY A 452 3.75 -17.64 4.27
CA GLY A 452 3.90 -18.87 5.05
C GLY A 452 5.01 -18.74 6.09
N ILE A 453 6.12 -18.10 5.70
CA ILE A 453 7.25 -17.78 6.60
C ILE A 453 6.79 -16.80 7.69
N ALA A 454 6.16 -15.68 7.33
CA ALA A 454 5.62 -14.69 8.29
C ALA A 454 4.60 -15.30 9.25
N ARG A 455 3.74 -16.20 8.76
CA ARG A 455 2.83 -16.98 9.59
C ARG A 455 3.58 -17.89 10.56
N GLY A 456 4.64 -18.57 10.12
CA GLY A 456 5.50 -19.39 10.97
C GLY A 456 6.15 -18.57 12.09
N LEU A 457 6.79 -17.45 11.74
CA LEU A 457 7.45 -16.55 12.71
C LEU A 457 6.47 -16.01 13.77
N ARG A 458 5.26 -15.61 13.36
CA ARG A 458 4.22 -15.17 14.29
C ARG A 458 3.79 -16.29 15.24
N LEU A 459 3.53 -17.49 14.72
CA LEU A 459 3.12 -18.63 15.54
C LEU A 459 4.20 -19.07 16.52
N PHE A 460 5.46 -18.94 16.14
CA PHE A 460 6.61 -19.13 17.02
C PHE A 460 6.63 -18.08 18.13
N HIS A 461 6.50 -16.79 17.81
CA HIS A 461 6.43 -15.74 18.81
C HIS A 461 5.22 -15.89 19.77
N ASP A 462 4.05 -16.25 19.23
CA ASP A 462 2.86 -16.58 20.04
C ASP A 462 3.09 -17.78 20.97
N HIS A 463 3.97 -18.71 20.59
CA HIS A 463 4.39 -19.82 21.45
C HIS A 463 5.31 -19.32 22.57
N LEU A 464 6.31 -18.48 22.27
CA LEU A 464 7.17 -17.86 23.28
C LEU A 464 6.37 -17.07 24.34
N VAL A 465 5.38 -16.30 23.91
CA VAL A 465 4.51 -15.53 24.82
C VAL A 465 3.69 -16.45 25.72
N ARG A 466 3.08 -17.50 25.16
CA ARG A 466 2.18 -18.39 25.91
C ARG A 466 2.91 -19.37 26.83
N ALA A 467 3.92 -20.05 26.30
CA ALA A 467 4.63 -21.14 26.96
C ALA A 467 5.82 -20.64 27.80
N HIS A 468 6.46 -19.55 27.40
CA HIS A 468 7.71 -19.07 28.03
C HIS A 468 7.62 -17.63 28.58
N LYS A 469 6.43 -17.00 28.55
CA LYS A 469 6.15 -15.66 29.13
C LYS A 469 7.01 -14.52 28.57
N VAL A 470 7.54 -14.67 27.35
CA VAL A 470 8.21 -13.57 26.64
C VAL A 470 7.21 -12.44 26.39
N LYS A 471 7.69 -11.18 26.37
CA LYS A 471 6.84 -10.01 26.10
C LYS A 471 6.22 -10.10 24.70
N ALA A 472 4.94 -9.73 24.57
CA ALA A 472 4.28 -9.67 23.28
C ALA A 472 4.76 -8.46 22.46
N LEU A 473 4.86 -8.62 21.14
CA LEU A 473 5.13 -7.52 20.22
C LEU A 473 4.04 -6.42 20.34
N PRO A 474 4.40 -5.12 20.45
CA PRO A 474 3.44 -4.03 20.57
C PRO A 474 2.57 -3.87 19.31
N ASP A 475 3.17 -4.11 18.15
CA ASP A 475 2.47 -4.13 16.86
C ASP A 475 3.02 -5.26 15.96
N PRO A 476 2.42 -6.46 16.02
CA PRO A 476 2.81 -7.58 15.16
C PRO A 476 2.69 -7.29 13.65
N ARG A 477 1.91 -6.27 13.25
CA ARG A 477 1.76 -5.87 11.83
C ARG A 477 2.97 -5.09 11.35
N HIS A 478 3.57 -4.30 12.23
CA HIS A 478 4.82 -3.60 11.96
C HIS A 478 5.98 -4.58 11.75
N THR A 479 5.99 -5.70 12.49
CA THR A 479 7.04 -6.73 12.47
C THR A 479 6.89 -7.73 11.33
N PHE A 480 5.73 -8.39 11.22
CA PHE A 480 5.52 -9.44 10.23
C PHE A 480 4.97 -8.93 8.89
N GLY A 481 4.91 -7.60 8.75
CA GLY A 481 4.19 -6.91 7.69
C GLY A 481 2.69 -7.20 7.73
N GLU A 482 1.97 -6.58 6.79
CA GLU A 482 0.62 -7.02 6.46
C GLU A 482 0.64 -8.42 5.82
N GLY A 483 1.77 -9.13 5.69
CA GLY A 483 1.82 -10.57 5.34
C GLY A 483 1.32 -11.51 6.45
N GLY A 484 1.10 -10.99 7.66
CA GLY A 484 0.24 -11.62 8.67
C GLY A 484 -1.26 -11.36 8.48
N ALA A 485 -1.62 -10.40 7.62
CA ALA A 485 -2.99 -9.99 7.27
C ALA A 485 -3.02 -9.25 5.90
N LEU A 486 -2.85 -10.01 4.80
CA LEU A 486 -2.95 -9.63 3.38
C LEU A 486 -3.17 -8.14 3.05
N MET A 487 -2.13 -7.40 2.62
CA MET A 487 -2.33 -6.10 1.93
C MET A 487 -1.20 -5.76 0.92
N PRO A 488 -1.54 -5.04 -0.18
CA PRO A 488 -0.61 -4.58 -1.23
C PRO A 488 0.36 -3.46 -0.79
N VAL A 489 1.29 -3.12 -1.70
CA VAL A 489 2.21 -1.97 -1.59
C VAL A 489 1.44 -0.67 -1.26
N ASP A 490 1.78 0.00 -0.16
CA ASP A 490 1.21 1.31 0.21
C ASP A 490 1.77 2.43 -0.67
N ALA A 491 1.12 2.63 -1.82
CA ALA A 491 1.49 3.63 -2.82
C ALA A 491 1.03 5.05 -2.43
N THR A 492 1.46 5.52 -1.25
CA THR A 492 1.10 6.83 -0.69
C THR A 492 2.34 7.72 -0.54
N VAL A 493 2.24 8.98 -0.98
CA VAL A 493 3.35 9.97 -0.93
C VAL A 493 2.88 11.32 -0.38
N ILE A 494 3.80 12.14 0.09
CA ILE A 494 3.61 13.52 0.53
C ILE A 494 4.15 14.42 -0.58
N SER A 495 3.39 15.41 -1.04
CA SER A 495 3.86 16.34 -2.08
C SER A 495 4.96 17.27 -1.59
N VAL A 496 5.67 17.91 -2.51
CA VAL A 496 6.63 18.98 -2.18
C VAL A 496 5.92 20.12 -1.45
N ASP A 497 4.72 20.49 -1.90
CA ASP A 497 3.90 21.53 -1.29
C ASP A 497 3.52 21.20 0.16
N GLU A 498 3.10 19.97 0.45
CA GLU A 498 2.78 19.51 1.81
C GLU A 498 4.03 19.40 2.70
N TYR A 499 5.16 18.99 2.13
CA TYR A 499 6.44 18.96 2.85
C TYR A 499 6.88 20.38 3.26
N LEU A 500 6.82 21.34 2.35
CA LEU A 500 7.14 22.74 2.66
C LEU A 500 6.16 23.31 3.69
N GLY A 501 4.86 23.04 3.55
CA GLY A 501 3.86 23.43 4.54
C GLY A 501 4.11 22.81 5.92
N SER A 502 4.67 21.60 5.98
CA SER A 502 5.06 20.95 7.24
C SER A 502 6.27 21.62 7.91
N LEU A 503 7.23 22.12 7.12
CA LEU A 503 8.34 22.93 7.64
C LEU A 503 7.84 24.27 8.18
N ASP A 504 6.97 24.95 7.42
CA ASP A 504 6.40 26.24 7.84
C ASP A 504 5.52 26.07 9.08
N TRP A 505 4.79 24.94 9.21
CA TRP A 505 4.03 24.62 10.43
C TRP A 505 4.94 24.47 11.66
N LEU A 506 6.07 23.77 11.53
CA LEU A 506 7.05 23.66 12.62
C LEU A 506 7.62 25.03 13.01
N GLU A 507 7.89 25.89 12.03
CA GLU A 507 8.35 27.26 12.25
C GLU A 507 7.28 28.12 12.96
N GLN A 508 6.01 27.96 12.62
CA GLN A 508 4.90 28.60 13.34
C GLN A 508 4.79 28.13 14.78
N GLN A 509 4.95 26.83 15.06
CA GLN A 509 4.93 26.34 16.44
C GLN A 509 6.08 26.92 17.27
N LEU A 510 7.25 27.14 16.67
CA LEU A 510 8.36 27.82 17.32
C LEU A 510 7.98 29.25 17.73
N GLN A 511 7.29 30.00 16.86
CA GLN A 511 6.80 31.35 17.16
C GLN A 511 5.75 31.35 18.28
N LEU A 512 5.02 30.25 18.46
CA LEU A 512 4.04 30.03 19.52
C LEU A 512 4.65 29.48 20.82
N GLY A 513 5.97 29.45 20.96
CA GLY A 513 6.66 29.04 22.18
C GLY A 513 7.04 27.56 22.28
N ALA A 514 6.96 26.80 21.18
CA ALA A 514 7.48 25.42 21.18
C ALA A 514 9.01 25.38 21.36
N ASP A 515 9.52 24.31 21.98
CA ASP A 515 10.97 24.14 22.22
C ASP A 515 11.77 24.27 20.92
N ALA A 516 12.73 25.21 20.91
CA ALA A 516 13.52 25.58 19.74
C ALA A 516 14.44 24.46 19.25
N ILE A 517 15.03 23.68 20.17
CA ILE A 517 15.94 22.60 19.84
C ILE A 517 15.16 21.46 19.18
N GLU A 518 14.10 21.00 19.83
CA GLU A 518 13.26 19.91 19.34
C GLU A 518 12.59 20.25 18.01
N THR A 519 12.25 21.53 17.79
CA THR A 519 11.71 22.00 16.52
C THR A 519 12.77 21.98 15.41
N HIS A 520 13.99 22.44 15.68
CA HIS A 520 15.09 22.41 14.72
C HIS A 520 15.49 20.96 14.38
N ILE A 521 15.56 20.06 15.37
CA ILE A 521 15.75 18.62 15.16
C ILE A 521 14.64 18.06 14.26
N GLY A 522 13.38 18.39 14.54
CA GLY A 522 12.24 17.98 13.71
C GLY A 522 12.36 18.44 12.26
N GLN A 523 12.76 19.69 12.02
CA GLN A 523 12.99 20.24 10.67
C GLN A 523 14.14 19.51 9.95
N VAL A 524 15.24 19.21 10.65
CA VAL A 524 16.37 18.44 10.08
C VAL A 524 15.94 17.02 9.72
N VAL A 525 15.21 16.32 10.61
CA VAL A 525 14.68 14.97 10.35
C VAL A 525 13.73 14.97 9.15
N LEU A 526 12.82 15.95 9.08
CA LEU A 526 11.89 16.10 7.96
C LEU A 526 12.64 16.32 6.64
N ASN A 527 13.63 17.21 6.60
CA ASN A 527 14.48 17.46 5.43
C ASN A 527 15.23 16.21 4.97
N LEU A 528 15.95 15.55 5.87
CA LEU A 528 16.76 14.37 5.55
C LEU A 528 15.90 13.19 5.10
N THR A 529 14.74 12.99 5.71
CA THR A 529 13.84 11.87 5.32
C THR A 529 13.18 12.16 3.97
N PHE A 530 12.71 13.39 3.72
CA PHE A 530 12.01 13.75 2.48
C PHE A 530 12.94 13.95 1.27
N ARG A 531 14.05 14.68 1.43
CA ARG A 531 14.99 15.00 0.34
C ARG A 531 15.97 13.88 0.06
N CYS A 532 16.43 13.20 1.12
CA CYS A 532 17.50 12.19 1.03
C CYS A 532 16.97 10.75 1.20
N GLY A 533 15.68 10.58 1.49
CA GLY A 533 15.03 9.28 1.55
C GLY A 533 15.57 8.41 2.68
N LEU A 534 16.16 8.98 3.72
CA LEU A 534 16.76 8.20 4.80
C LEU A 534 15.71 7.40 5.58
N ARG A 535 16.05 6.18 6.00
CA ARG A 535 15.21 5.40 6.92
C ARG A 535 15.30 5.98 8.33
N ARG A 536 14.29 5.70 9.17
CA ARG A 536 14.30 6.06 10.61
C ARG A 536 15.65 5.75 11.27
N GLY A 537 16.10 4.50 11.20
CA GLY A 537 17.40 4.11 11.77
C GLY A 537 18.59 4.86 11.17
N GLU A 538 18.57 5.14 9.86
CA GLU A 538 19.64 5.88 9.18
C GLU A 538 19.71 7.34 9.65
N VAL A 539 18.58 8.04 9.78
CA VAL A 539 18.52 9.45 10.20
C VAL A 539 19.05 9.64 11.62
N PHE A 540 18.53 8.87 12.58
CA PHE A 540 18.95 8.94 13.99
C PHE A 540 20.33 8.28 14.21
N GLY A 541 20.81 7.53 13.21
CA GLY A 541 22.14 6.95 13.12
C GLY A 541 23.27 7.94 12.88
N LEU A 542 22.97 9.12 12.32
CA LEU A 542 23.98 10.06 11.84
C LEU A 542 24.79 10.68 12.98
N ARG A 543 26.09 10.85 12.73
CA ARG A 543 27.05 11.58 13.57
C ARG A 543 27.50 12.87 12.89
N LEU A 544 28.14 13.76 13.62
CA LEU A 544 28.70 15.00 13.08
C LEU A 544 29.76 14.71 11.99
N CYS A 545 30.63 13.72 12.20
CA CYS A 545 31.62 13.28 11.20
C CYS A 545 31.03 12.59 9.96
N ASP A 546 29.72 12.36 9.92
CA ASP A 546 29.05 11.79 8.75
C ASP A 546 28.60 12.89 7.77
N VAL A 547 28.68 14.17 8.16
CA VAL A 547 28.40 15.32 7.29
C VAL A 547 29.70 16.06 6.98
N HIS A 548 30.00 16.22 5.70
CA HIS A 548 31.18 16.97 5.25
C HIS A 548 30.73 18.18 4.45
N ASP A 549 31.34 19.32 4.76
CA ASP A 549 31.03 20.60 4.15
C ASP A 549 32.28 21.22 3.53
N HIS A 550 32.91 20.46 2.63
CA HIS A 550 34.12 20.88 1.93
C HIS A 550 33.96 20.58 0.45
N ALA A 551 34.04 21.63 -0.39
CA ALA A 551 33.75 21.58 -1.83
C ALA A 551 32.31 21.11 -2.19
N GLY A 552 31.37 21.26 -1.25
CA GLY A 552 29.98 20.80 -1.32
C GLY A 552 29.54 20.14 -0.01
N ILE A 553 28.23 20.01 0.21
CA ILE A 553 27.68 19.32 1.38
C ILE A 553 27.40 17.86 1.02
N TYR A 554 28.14 16.96 1.64
CA TYR A 554 28.03 15.51 1.48
C TYR A 554 27.58 14.86 2.78
N LEU A 555 26.73 13.85 2.68
CA LEU A 555 26.28 13.03 3.79
C LEU A 555 26.64 11.57 3.57
N HIS A 556 27.40 10.98 4.49
CA HIS A 556 27.78 9.58 4.48
C HIS A 556 26.87 8.77 5.40
N VAL A 557 25.99 7.97 4.82
CA VAL A 557 25.25 6.95 5.56
C VAL A 557 26.15 5.73 5.68
N ARG A 558 26.62 5.41 6.89
CA ARG A 558 27.53 4.28 7.14
C ARG A 558 27.25 3.58 8.46
N ARG A 559 27.61 2.30 8.52
CA ARG A 559 27.55 1.50 9.76
C ARG A 559 28.73 1.82 10.67
N TYR A 560 28.55 1.59 11.97
CA TYR A 560 29.63 1.60 12.97
C TYR A 560 29.24 0.68 14.15
N PRO A 561 30.14 0.32 15.10
CA PRO A 561 29.91 -0.77 16.06
C PRO A 561 28.59 -0.71 16.86
N ARG A 562 28.02 0.47 17.11
CA ARG A 562 26.75 0.69 17.83
C ARG A 562 25.59 1.13 16.93
N HIS A 563 25.73 1.02 15.62
CA HIS A 563 24.70 1.38 14.64
C HIS A 563 24.79 0.49 13.40
N ARG A 564 23.81 -0.40 13.27
CA ARG A 564 23.66 -1.27 12.10
C ARG A 564 22.76 -0.60 11.06
N LEU A 565 23.03 -0.90 9.80
CA LEU A 565 22.18 -0.53 8.68
C LEU A 565 21.37 -1.74 8.23
N LYS A 566 20.16 -1.51 7.71
CA LYS A 566 19.23 -2.58 7.26
C LYS A 566 19.88 -3.57 6.30
N THR A 567 20.75 -3.09 5.40
CA THR A 567 21.51 -3.93 4.48
C THR A 567 22.90 -3.35 4.25
N PRO A 568 23.90 -4.14 3.82
CA PRO A 568 25.21 -3.63 3.42
C PRO A 568 25.11 -2.53 2.34
N ASN A 569 24.17 -2.67 1.40
CA ASN A 569 23.89 -1.72 0.31
C ASN A 569 23.32 -0.37 0.77
N ALA A 570 22.97 -0.24 2.07
CA ALA A 570 22.55 1.04 2.63
C ALA A 570 23.73 2.00 2.84
N THR A 571 24.97 1.52 2.83
CA THR A 571 26.17 2.38 2.93
C THR A 571 26.31 3.21 1.65
N ARG A 572 26.24 4.54 1.78
CA ARG A 572 26.21 5.44 0.61
C ARG A 572 26.59 6.87 0.95
N THR A 573 27.02 7.61 -0.07
CA THR A 573 27.25 9.06 -0.01
C THR A 573 26.16 9.79 -0.76
N LEU A 574 25.56 10.80 -0.14
CA LEU A 574 24.51 11.63 -0.70
C LEU A 574 24.99 13.07 -0.89
N ARG A 575 24.67 13.65 -2.04
CA ARG A 575 24.94 15.06 -2.37
C ARG A 575 23.84 15.97 -1.85
N ILE A 576 23.98 16.41 -0.60
CA ILE A 576 22.99 17.29 0.05
C ILE A 576 22.92 18.64 -0.65
N ASP A 577 24.06 19.12 -1.14
CA ASP A 577 24.17 20.34 -1.95
C ASP A 577 23.30 20.32 -3.22
N VAL A 578 23.03 19.14 -3.78
CA VAL A 578 22.20 18.94 -4.97
C VAL A 578 20.75 18.60 -4.61
N LEU A 579 20.55 17.79 -3.58
CA LEU A 579 19.23 17.26 -3.21
C LEU A 579 18.36 18.28 -2.44
N MET A 580 18.98 19.17 -1.68
CA MET A 580 18.30 20.17 -0.86
C MET A 580 18.35 21.57 -1.48
N THR A 581 17.38 22.42 -1.15
CA THR A 581 17.38 23.84 -1.52
C THR A 581 18.35 24.66 -0.67
N SER A 582 18.66 25.90 -1.09
CA SER A 582 19.54 26.79 -0.31
C SER A 582 19.02 27.06 1.11
N ARG A 583 17.69 27.23 1.30
CA ARG A 583 17.05 27.40 2.61
C ARG A 583 17.22 26.16 3.49
N GLU A 584 16.98 24.97 2.94
CA GLU A 584 17.13 23.69 3.65
C GLU A 584 18.58 23.44 4.08
N ARG A 585 19.56 23.78 3.23
CA ARG A 585 20.99 23.66 3.55
C ARG A 585 21.42 24.64 4.63
N ALA A 586 20.94 25.88 4.59
CA ALA A 586 21.21 26.86 5.63
C ALA A 586 20.67 26.40 7.00
N LEU A 587 19.48 25.79 7.02
CA LEU A 587 18.90 25.22 8.24
C LEU A 587 19.76 24.07 8.79
N LEU A 588 20.23 23.17 7.94
CA LEU A 588 21.13 22.07 8.33
C LEU A 588 22.47 22.60 8.86
N ARG A 589 23.08 23.56 8.17
CA ARG A 589 24.37 24.16 8.57
C ARG A 589 24.26 24.84 9.93
N LYS A 590 23.21 25.65 10.13
CA LYS A 590 22.92 26.28 11.43
C LYS A 590 22.78 25.25 12.56
N TRP A 591 22.20 24.08 12.29
CA TRP A 591 22.12 23.00 13.27
C TRP A 591 23.49 22.39 13.56
N ILE A 592 24.28 22.11 12.52
CA ILE A 592 25.63 21.55 12.64
C ILE A 592 26.55 22.49 13.41
N ASP A 593 26.59 23.77 13.05
CA ASP A 593 27.45 24.78 13.70
C ASP A 593 27.13 24.90 15.20
N ARG A 594 25.84 24.88 15.52
CA ARG A 594 25.38 24.84 16.91
C ARG A 594 25.87 23.58 17.62
N ARG A 595 25.68 22.40 17.04
CA ARG A 595 26.10 21.12 17.64
C ARG A 595 27.62 21.05 17.81
N VAL A 596 28.40 21.52 16.85
CA VAL A 596 29.87 21.59 16.96
C VAL A 596 30.28 22.52 18.09
N SER A 597 29.64 23.70 18.20
CA SER A 597 29.91 24.65 19.28
C SER A 597 29.57 24.06 20.66
N GLU A 598 28.44 23.36 20.77
CA GLU A 598 28.00 22.68 21.99
C GLU A 598 28.96 21.57 22.43
N GLU A 599 29.45 20.73 21.51
CA GLU A 599 30.40 19.65 21.83
C GLU A 599 31.80 20.19 22.13
N SER A 600 32.22 21.29 21.48
CA SER A 600 33.53 21.91 21.72
C SER A 600 33.65 22.52 23.13
N ALA A 601 32.52 22.84 23.77
CA ALA A 601 32.48 23.32 25.14
C ALA A 601 32.74 22.20 26.18
N ASP A 602 32.64 20.93 25.77
CA ASP A 602 32.88 19.76 26.63
C ASP A 602 34.30 19.23 26.48
N ARG A 603 35.15 19.46 27.49
CA ARG A 603 36.57 19.06 27.47
C ARG A 603 36.69 17.53 27.52
N GLY A 604 36.87 16.90 26.36
CA GLY A 604 37.12 15.45 26.21
C GLY A 604 36.20 14.71 25.22
N ALA A 605 35.24 15.39 24.58
CA ALA A 605 34.36 14.78 23.59
C ALA A 605 35.06 14.63 22.22
N ASP A 606 34.98 13.44 21.60
CA ASP A 606 35.28 13.28 20.18
C ASP A 606 34.10 13.86 19.37
N ILE A 607 34.20 15.15 19.05
CA ILE A 607 33.17 15.95 18.35
C ILE A 607 32.65 15.20 17.12
N GLY A 608 33.52 14.52 16.38
CA GLY A 608 33.13 13.78 15.19
C GLY A 608 32.18 12.63 15.48
N GLN A 609 32.40 11.90 16.57
CA GLN A 609 31.62 10.71 16.93
C GLN A 609 30.26 11.03 17.57
N SER A 610 30.06 12.27 18.00
CA SER A 610 28.80 12.72 18.58
C SER A 610 27.65 12.64 17.59
N ARG A 611 26.46 12.27 18.09
CA ARG A 611 25.24 12.16 17.28
C ARG A 611 24.88 13.53 16.68
N LEU A 612 24.50 13.52 15.41
CA LEU A 612 23.98 14.71 14.72
C LEU A 612 22.69 15.21 15.39
N LEU A 613 21.83 14.29 15.84
CA LEU A 613 20.55 14.60 16.48
C LEU A 613 20.61 14.29 17.99
N ALA A 614 20.97 15.29 18.79
CA ALA A 614 21.03 15.20 20.25
C ALA A 614 20.68 16.56 20.89
N ARG A 615 20.27 16.53 22.17
CA ARG A 615 20.00 17.72 22.99
C ARG A 615 21.23 18.08 23.83
N TYR A 616 21.42 19.36 24.11
CA TYR A 616 22.53 19.87 24.93
C TYR A 616 22.47 19.35 26.38
N GLY A 617 23.64 19.01 26.94
CA GLY A 617 23.83 18.72 28.37
C GLY A 617 23.56 17.28 28.85
N SER A 618 22.87 16.44 28.06
CA SER A 618 22.74 15.01 28.37
C SER A 618 23.78 14.21 27.58
N LYS A 619 24.94 13.96 28.18
CA LYS A 619 25.99 13.09 27.60
C LYS A 619 25.52 11.64 27.27
N ARG A 620 24.24 11.31 27.48
CA ARG A 620 23.65 9.97 27.31
C ARG A 620 22.26 9.91 26.67
N ASP A 621 21.51 11.01 26.51
CA ASP A 621 20.15 10.94 25.96
C ASP A 621 20.10 11.53 24.54
N ALA A 622 20.15 10.64 23.54
CA ALA A 622 19.82 10.98 22.17
C ALA A 622 18.45 11.68 22.09
N ALA A 623 18.23 12.50 21.06
CA ALA A 623 16.89 13.03 20.80
C ALA A 623 15.89 11.88 20.87
N SER A 624 14.78 12.06 21.60
CA SER A 624 13.78 11.00 21.75
C SER A 624 13.29 10.61 20.36
N ILE A 625 13.71 9.44 19.86
CA ILE A 625 13.38 9.02 18.49
C ILE A 625 11.86 9.07 18.30
N ASP A 626 11.11 8.51 19.25
CA ASP A 626 9.64 8.50 19.18
C ASP A 626 9.04 9.90 19.40
N GLY A 627 9.62 10.73 20.27
CA GLY A 627 9.18 12.11 20.50
C GLY A 627 9.36 13.00 19.26
N THR A 628 10.55 12.97 18.67
CA THR A 628 10.88 13.71 17.44
C THR A 628 10.03 13.22 16.26
N VAL A 629 9.92 11.89 16.06
CA VAL A 629 9.07 11.34 15.00
C VAL A 629 7.62 11.76 15.19
N ARG A 630 7.10 11.72 16.43
CA ARG A 630 5.74 12.20 16.73
C ARG A 630 5.55 13.66 16.36
N ARG A 631 6.51 14.54 16.69
CA ARG A 631 6.46 15.97 16.34
C ARG A 631 6.50 16.20 14.83
N VAL A 632 7.40 15.51 14.11
CA VAL A 632 7.46 15.58 12.64
C VAL A 632 6.14 15.13 12.03
N MET A 633 5.58 14.02 12.54
CA MET A 633 4.31 13.52 12.02
C MET A 633 3.13 14.39 12.40
N GLN A 634 3.14 15.09 13.55
CA GLN A 634 2.13 16.11 13.87
C GLN A 634 2.11 17.23 12.81
N ALA A 635 3.29 17.72 12.40
CA ALA A 635 3.39 18.73 11.35
C ALA A 635 2.84 18.21 10.01
N VAL A 636 3.27 17.00 9.62
CA VAL A 636 2.78 16.35 8.40
C VAL A 636 1.26 16.15 8.45
N HIS A 637 0.72 15.65 9.55
CA HIS A 637 -0.72 15.39 9.70
C HIS A 637 -1.54 16.68 9.73
N ALA A 638 -1.02 17.75 10.34
CA ALA A 638 -1.67 19.05 10.37
C ALA A 638 -1.85 19.64 8.95
N VAL A 639 -0.84 19.49 8.10
CA VAL A 639 -0.85 20.02 6.73
C VAL A 639 -1.60 19.10 5.77
N THR A 640 -1.30 17.81 5.80
CA THR A 640 -1.87 16.82 4.87
C THR A 640 -3.32 16.42 5.21
N ARG A 641 -3.74 16.65 6.46
CA ARG A 641 -5.01 16.14 7.03
C ARG A 641 -5.15 14.62 6.91
N GLU A 642 -4.03 13.91 6.87
CA GLU A 642 -3.98 12.46 6.70
C GLU A 642 -3.29 11.79 7.90
N PRO A 643 -4.06 11.32 8.90
CA PRO A 643 -3.49 10.75 10.12
C PRO A 643 -2.83 9.38 9.92
N ARG A 644 -3.05 8.71 8.78
CA ARG A 644 -2.43 7.40 8.49
C ARG A 644 -1.01 7.52 7.91
N LEU A 645 -0.55 8.73 7.58
CA LEU A 645 0.82 8.90 7.13
C LEU A 645 1.78 8.53 8.27
N VAL A 646 2.90 7.89 7.91
CA VAL A 646 4.01 7.60 8.81
C VAL A 646 5.30 8.12 8.20
N LEU A 647 6.36 8.18 9.01
CA LEU A 647 7.66 8.72 8.58
C LEU A 647 8.19 8.04 7.31
N HIS A 648 7.90 6.75 7.12
CA HIS A 648 8.34 6.01 5.94
C HIS A 648 7.78 6.60 4.62
N HIS A 649 6.59 7.20 4.61
CA HIS A 649 6.03 7.80 3.40
C HIS A 649 6.85 8.98 2.88
N LEU A 650 7.61 9.68 3.73
CA LEU A 650 8.57 10.70 3.28
C LEU A 650 9.66 10.09 2.37
N ARG A 651 10.05 8.83 2.63
CA ARG A 651 10.97 8.08 1.76
C ARG A 651 10.33 7.65 0.44
N HIS A 652 9.06 7.22 0.45
CA HIS A 652 8.31 6.99 -0.82
C HIS A 652 8.22 8.28 -1.64
N SER A 653 8.01 9.40 -0.96
CA SER A 653 7.97 10.74 -1.58
C SER A 653 9.31 11.09 -2.22
N CYS A 654 10.42 10.89 -1.49
CA CYS A 654 11.77 11.07 -2.03
C CYS A 654 11.95 10.31 -3.35
N ALA A 655 11.64 9.01 -3.35
CA ALA A 655 11.80 8.14 -4.50
C ALA A 655 10.94 8.59 -5.70
N SER A 656 9.64 8.80 -5.47
CA SER A 656 8.69 9.17 -6.51
C SER A 656 9.01 10.53 -7.12
N TRP A 657 9.33 11.54 -6.31
CA TRP A 657 9.64 12.89 -6.80
C TRP A 657 11.02 13.00 -7.40
N LEU A 658 12.03 12.28 -6.89
CA LEU A 658 13.35 12.25 -7.52
C LEU A 658 13.26 11.57 -8.90
N TRP A 659 12.53 10.45 -9.00
CA TRP A 659 12.25 9.81 -10.28
C TRP A 659 11.59 10.77 -11.27
N LEU A 660 10.57 11.51 -10.81
CA LEU A 660 9.89 12.52 -11.59
C LEU A 660 10.85 13.60 -12.08
N LYS A 661 11.62 14.19 -11.17
CA LYS A 661 12.56 15.27 -11.44
C LYS A 661 13.67 14.88 -12.42
N LEU A 662 14.21 13.67 -12.28
CA LEU A 662 15.27 13.20 -13.17
C LEU A 662 14.80 13.08 -14.61
N ARG A 663 13.51 12.85 -14.86
CA ARG A 663 12.98 12.56 -16.20
C ARG A 663 12.12 13.68 -16.79
N ALA A 664 11.50 14.52 -15.97
CA ALA A 664 10.52 15.53 -16.41
C ALA A 664 11.06 16.58 -17.40
N THR A 665 12.38 16.80 -17.47
CA THR A 665 12.97 17.74 -18.46
C THR A 665 12.65 17.32 -19.90
N ASP A 666 12.46 16.02 -20.17
CA ASP A 666 12.14 15.50 -21.51
C ASP A 666 10.62 15.43 -21.75
N TYR A 667 9.80 15.75 -20.74
CA TYR A 667 8.34 15.62 -20.74
C TYR A 667 7.67 16.85 -20.10
N PRO A 668 7.75 18.04 -20.72
CA PRO A 668 7.22 19.28 -20.15
C PRO A 668 5.72 19.23 -19.84
N GLN A 669 4.96 18.40 -20.57
CA GLN A 669 3.53 18.19 -20.40
C GLN A 669 3.15 17.67 -19.00
N ILE A 670 4.07 17.01 -18.29
CA ILE A 670 3.84 16.46 -16.94
C ILE A 670 3.32 17.53 -15.96
N SER A 671 3.75 18.78 -16.12
CA SER A 671 3.30 19.88 -15.25
C SER A 671 1.78 20.11 -15.32
N GLY A 672 1.14 19.82 -16.46
CA GLY A 672 -0.32 19.93 -16.63
C GLY A 672 -1.13 18.94 -15.80
N TYR A 673 -0.52 17.82 -15.39
CA TYR A 673 -1.15 16.83 -14.51
C TYR A 673 -1.00 17.17 -13.02
N LEU A 674 -0.12 18.11 -12.69
CA LEU A 674 0.33 18.39 -11.32
C LEU A 674 0.06 19.85 -10.90
N THR A 675 -0.88 20.52 -11.57
CA THR A 675 -1.16 21.95 -11.35
C THR A 675 -1.62 22.29 -9.93
N SER A 676 -2.17 21.32 -9.19
CA SER A 676 -2.52 21.45 -7.77
C SER A 676 -1.29 21.47 -6.83
N MET A 677 -0.10 21.19 -7.36
CA MET A 677 1.17 21.16 -6.63
C MET A 677 2.15 22.18 -7.23
N PRO A 678 1.91 23.50 -7.01
CA PRO A 678 2.70 24.57 -7.63
C PRO A 678 4.17 24.56 -7.21
N ALA A 679 4.50 24.18 -5.97
CA ALA A 679 5.89 24.07 -5.53
C ALA A 679 6.60 22.93 -6.26
N LEU A 680 5.97 21.76 -6.38
CA LEU A 680 6.53 20.67 -7.22
C LEU A 680 6.73 21.14 -8.66
N CYS A 681 5.73 21.79 -9.27
CA CYS A 681 5.85 22.32 -10.63
C CYS A 681 7.00 23.31 -10.80
N ARG A 682 7.25 24.19 -9.82
CA ARG A 682 8.42 25.09 -9.82
C ARG A 682 9.72 24.30 -9.80
N GLU A 683 9.82 23.28 -8.97
CA GLU A 683 11.02 22.43 -8.92
C GLU A 683 11.22 21.69 -10.25
N LEU A 684 10.16 21.14 -10.86
CA LEU A 684 10.22 20.43 -12.14
C LEU A 684 10.81 21.29 -13.26
N ARG A 685 10.50 22.59 -13.30
CA ARG A 685 11.07 23.54 -14.27
C ARG A 685 12.59 23.74 -14.12
N GLN A 686 13.16 23.44 -12.96
CA GLN A 686 14.59 23.67 -12.65
C GLN A 686 15.40 22.38 -12.53
N THR A 687 14.85 21.24 -12.98
CA THR A 687 15.43 19.91 -12.78
C THR A 687 16.65 19.59 -13.63
N ARG A 688 16.89 20.34 -14.71
CA ARG A 688 18.03 20.10 -15.62
C ARG A 688 19.36 20.13 -14.87
N ARG A 689 19.56 21.10 -13.96
CA ARG A 689 20.77 21.19 -13.14
C ARG A 689 20.92 19.99 -12.21
N LEU A 690 19.85 19.60 -11.52
CA LEU A 690 19.82 18.42 -10.64
C LEU A 690 20.17 17.15 -11.42
N ARG A 691 19.59 16.96 -12.61
CA ARG A 691 19.90 15.82 -13.49
C ARG A 691 21.38 15.78 -13.85
N ILE A 692 21.94 16.90 -14.29
CA ILE A 692 23.37 16.99 -14.66
C ILE A 692 24.27 16.67 -13.47
N GLN A 693 23.96 17.22 -12.28
CA GLN A 693 24.79 17.03 -11.09
C GLN A 693 24.73 15.60 -10.51
N LEU A 694 23.62 14.87 -10.70
CA LEU A 694 23.46 13.50 -10.22
C LEU A 694 23.82 12.42 -11.25
N CYS A 695 23.60 12.68 -12.54
CA CYS A 695 23.73 11.69 -13.62
C CYS A 695 24.77 12.06 -14.69
N GLY A 696 25.31 13.28 -14.67
CA GLY A 696 26.17 13.82 -15.73
C GLY A 696 25.40 14.51 -16.86
N ALA A 697 26.12 15.24 -17.73
CA ALA A 697 25.57 15.96 -18.87
C ALA A 697 25.24 15.04 -20.06
N ILE A 698 24.34 14.08 -19.84
CA ILE A 698 23.95 13.06 -20.82
C ILE A 698 22.64 13.47 -21.50
N ARG A 699 22.57 13.32 -22.83
CA ARG A 699 21.35 13.62 -23.63
C ARG A 699 20.46 12.37 -23.72
N GLY A 700 19.14 12.56 -23.60
CA GLY A 700 18.12 11.53 -23.83
C GLY A 700 17.82 10.61 -22.63
N PRO A 701 16.82 9.71 -22.78
CA PRO A 701 16.43 8.77 -21.73
C PRO A 701 17.52 7.72 -21.52
N ILE A 702 18.01 7.58 -20.29
CA ILE A 702 19.03 6.61 -19.93
C ILE A 702 18.54 5.64 -18.85
N ARG A 703 19.05 4.41 -18.88
CA ARG A 703 18.85 3.42 -17.81
C ARG A 703 19.42 3.91 -16.46
N GLY A 704 20.30 4.90 -16.47
CA GLY A 704 20.96 5.45 -15.28
C GLY A 704 20.05 6.14 -14.26
N PHE A 705 18.86 6.61 -14.64
CA PHE A 705 17.96 7.30 -13.70
C PHE A 705 17.47 6.38 -12.58
N SER A 706 17.15 5.12 -12.91
CA SER A 706 16.63 4.16 -11.93
C SER A 706 17.73 3.71 -10.97
N ASN A 707 18.96 3.59 -11.46
CA ASN A 707 20.16 3.38 -10.64
C ASN A 707 20.42 4.58 -9.72
N THR A 708 20.23 5.80 -10.20
CA THR A 708 20.43 7.02 -9.40
C THR A 708 19.46 7.07 -8.21
N VAL A 709 18.17 6.85 -8.45
CA VAL A 709 17.17 6.78 -7.37
C VAL A 709 17.52 5.66 -6.38
N SER A 710 17.91 4.50 -6.89
CA SER A 710 18.25 3.34 -6.04
C SER A 710 19.49 3.59 -5.20
N ARG A 711 20.50 4.27 -5.74
CA ARG A 711 21.68 4.72 -4.99
C ARG A 711 21.30 5.69 -3.90
N VAL A 712 20.45 6.68 -4.18
CA VAL A 712 19.97 7.64 -3.16
C VAL A 712 19.22 6.93 -2.03
N LEU A 713 18.41 5.91 -2.36
CA LEU A 713 17.67 5.11 -1.39
C LEU A 713 18.54 4.06 -0.66
N GLY A 714 19.70 3.69 -1.19
CA GLY A 714 20.48 2.55 -0.69
C GLY A 714 19.81 1.20 -0.97
N HIS A 715 19.30 1.02 -2.19
CA HIS A 715 18.80 -0.25 -2.70
C HIS A 715 19.85 -0.91 -3.59
N GLY A 716 20.01 -2.23 -3.48
CA GLY A 716 20.94 -3.00 -4.31
C GLY A 716 20.57 -3.03 -5.79
N MET A 717 19.27 -2.96 -6.11
CA MET A 717 18.79 -2.97 -7.50
C MET A 717 17.62 -2.00 -7.72
N PRO A 718 17.46 -1.45 -8.94
CA PRO A 718 16.33 -0.58 -9.28
C PRO A 718 14.95 -1.19 -9.22
N GLY A 719 14.84 -2.52 -9.34
CA GLY A 719 13.58 -3.23 -9.19
C GLY A 719 12.91 -2.91 -7.86
N THR A 720 13.63 -2.96 -6.74
CA THR A 720 13.07 -2.65 -5.42
C THR A 720 12.51 -1.23 -5.34
N SER A 721 13.22 -0.25 -5.94
CA SER A 721 12.76 1.14 -5.98
C SER A 721 11.48 1.31 -6.81
N LEU A 722 11.44 0.70 -7.99
CA LEU A 722 10.31 0.82 -8.91
C LEU A 722 9.05 0.08 -8.40
N GLU A 723 9.23 -1.04 -7.69
CA GLU A 723 8.12 -1.87 -7.21
C GLU A 723 7.47 -1.26 -5.97
N HIS A 724 8.29 -0.81 -5.02
CA HIS A 724 7.81 -0.46 -3.69
C HIS A 724 7.80 1.03 -3.39
N TYR A 725 8.48 1.89 -4.18
CA TYR A 725 8.69 3.30 -3.79
C TYR A 725 8.35 4.33 -4.86
N ILE A 726 8.42 3.97 -6.14
CA ILE A 726 8.13 4.88 -7.26
C ILE A 726 6.70 4.62 -7.73
N HIS A 727 5.81 5.61 -7.58
CA HIS A 727 4.38 5.45 -7.81
C HIS A 727 3.78 6.40 -8.87
N VAL A 728 4.66 7.07 -9.62
CA VAL A 728 4.31 8.12 -10.60
C VAL A 728 4.81 7.80 -12.02
N ALA A 729 5.07 6.52 -12.29
CA ALA A 729 5.58 6.06 -13.60
C ALA A 729 4.53 6.21 -14.72
N ASP A 730 3.25 6.14 -14.37
CA ASP A 730 2.10 6.31 -15.27
C ASP A 730 2.08 7.68 -15.98
N LEU A 731 2.55 8.74 -15.31
CA LEU A 731 2.59 10.10 -15.87
C LEU A 731 3.51 10.25 -17.10
N PHE A 732 4.57 9.45 -17.22
CA PHE A 732 5.46 9.52 -18.38
C PHE A 732 4.82 8.96 -19.63
N LEU A 733 4.07 7.86 -19.49
CA LEU A 733 3.33 7.30 -20.60
C LEU A 733 2.21 8.26 -21.02
N ALA A 734 1.53 8.90 -20.05
CA ALA A 734 0.53 9.94 -20.30
C ALA A 734 1.09 11.12 -21.11
N ALA A 735 2.26 11.63 -20.73
CA ALA A 735 2.92 12.71 -21.47
C ALA A 735 3.29 12.28 -22.91
N THR A 736 3.69 11.01 -23.09
CA THR A 736 4.01 10.45 -24.42
C THR A 736 2.75 10.34 -25.28
N THR A 737 1.62 9.86 -24.73
CA THR A 737 0.37 9.73 -25.49
C THR A 737 -0.20 11.08 -25.91
N LEU A 738 -0.04 12.13 -25.09
CA LEU A 738 -0.39 13.51 -25.48
C LEU A 738 0.44 14.04 -26.65
N GLN A 739 1.75 13.76 -26.69
CA GLN A 739 2.60 14.15 -27.83
C GLN A 739 2.14 13.46 -29.12
N VAL A 740 1.75 12.19 -29.00
CA VAL A 740 1.22 11.41 -30.11
C VAL A 740 -0.15 11.91 -30.57
N ALA A 741 -1.01 12.38 -29.68
CA ALA A 741 -2.30 12.97 -30.03
C ALA A 741 -2.17 14.27 -30.86
N ALA A 742 -1.01 14.93 -30.83
CA ALA A 742 -0.77 16.13 -31.64
C ALA A 742 -0.73 15.84 -33.16
N THR A 743 -0.57 14.57 -33.56
CA THR A 743 -0.56 14.17 -34.97
C THR A 743 -1.96 13.81 -35.50
N THR A 744 -3.01 13.91 -34.68
CA THR A 744 -4.37 13.54 -35.09
C THR A 744 -4.94 14.57 -36.08
N PRO A 745 -5.47 14.14 -37.24
CA PRO A 745 -6.02 15.04 -38.24
C PRO A 745 -7.22 15.87 -37.75
N VAL A 746 -7.36 17.09 -38.28
CA VAL A 746 -8.48 17.99 -37.96
C VAL A 746 -9.86 17.39 -38.26
N ALA A 747 -9.97 16.56 -39.31
CA ALA A 747 -11.21 15.88 -39.66
C ALA A 747 -11.72 14.97 -38.53
N VAL A 748 -10.80 14.28 -37.84
CA VAL A 748 -11.11 13.42 -36.70
C VAL A 748 -11.67 14.25 -35.54
N TRP A 749 -11.03 15.37 -35.20
CA TRP A 749 -11.51 16.25 -34.14
C TRP A 749 -12.90 16.83 -34.43
N LYS A 750 -13.17 17.23 -35.68
CA LYS A 750 -14.49 17.70 -36.11
C LYS A 750 -15.55 16.62 -35.90
N SER A 751 -15.27 15.40 -36.35
CA SER A 751 -16.20 14.28 -36.22
C SER A 751 -16.46 13.91 -34.75
N LEU A 752 -15.40 13.85 -33.93
CA LEU A 752 -15.50 13.53 -32.50
C LEU A 752 -16.26 14.56 -31.68
N THR A 753 -16.18 15.85 -32.03
CA THR A 753 -16.78 16.94 -31.26
C THR A 753 -18.07 17.49 -31.86
N GLY A 754 -18.32 17.26 -33.15
CA GLY A 754 -19.37 17.94 -33.92
C GLY A 754 -19.09 19.42 -34.21
N ALA A 755 -17.92 19.95 -33.81
CA ALA A 755 -17.59 21.36 -33.97
C ALA A 755 -17.18 21.72 -35.42
N SER A 756 -17.36 22.99 -35.77
CA SER A 756 -16.93 23.51 -37.07
C SER A 756 -15.40 23.50 -37.19
N ARG A 757 -14.90 23.56 -38.44
CA ARG A 757 -13.46 23.57 -38.69
C ARG A 757 -12.75 24.72 -37.96
N SER A 758 -13.33 25.93 -37.99
CA SER A 758 -12.73 27.11 -37.33
C SER A 758 -12.64 26.95 -35.82
N VAL A 759 -13.70 26.45 -35.18
CA VAL A 759 -13.73 26.20 -33.73
C VAL A 759 -12.69 25.16 -33.32
N VAL A 760 -12.54 24.09 -34.10
CA VAL A 760 -11.50 23.07 -33.85
C VAL A 760 -10.08 23.67 -33.95
N TYR A 761 -9.80 24.53 -34.94
CA TYR A 761 -8.49 25.21 -35.03
C TYR A 761 -8.24 26.14 -33.85
N GLU A 762 -9.27 26.83 -33.36
CA GLU A 762 -9.18 27.68 -32.18
C GLU A 762 -8.83 26.86 -30.93
N TRP A 763 -9.57 25.77 -30.67
CA TRP A 763 -9.33 24.88 -29.54
C TRP A 763 -7.95 24.20 -29.60
N LEU A 764 -7.47 23.85 -30.80
CA LEU A 764 -6.14 23.25 -31.02
C LEU A 764 -4.98 24.20 -30.66
N ARG A 765 -5.19 25.52 -30.52
CA ARG A 765 -4.16 26.44 -30.03
C ARG A 765 -3.67 26.07 -28.63
N SER A 766 -4.54 25.46 -27.83
CA SER A 766 -4.22 24.92 -26.50
C SER A 766 -3.74 23.45 -26.54
N GLY A 767 -3.49 22.91 -27.74
CA GLY A 767 -3.12 21.52 -27.99
C GLY A 767 -4.30 20.55 -27.99
N PRO A 768 -4.06 19.24 -28.21
CA PRO A 768 -5.12 18.22 -28.28
C PRO A 768 -6.00 18.12 -27.05
N GLN A 769 -5.45 18.37 -25.85
CA GLN A 769 -6.24 18.38 -24.61
C GLN A 769 -7.21 19.58 -24.57
N GLY A 770 -6.87 20.70 -25.21
CA GLY A 770 -7.75 21.86 -25.34
C GLY A 770 -9.07 21.50 -26.02
N ILE A 771 -9.03 20.67 -27.05
CA ILE A 771 -10.22 20.17 -27.76
C ILE A 771 -11.20 19.51 -26.79
N VAL A 772 -10.71 18.62 -25.94
CA VAL A 772 -11.53 17.90 -24.97
C VAL A 772 -12.12 18.86 -23.95
N THR A 773 -11.29 19.73 -23.38
CA THR A 773 -11.72 20.66 -22.33
C THR A 773 -12.79 21.62 -22.83
N GLU A 774 -12.59 22.23 -24.00
CA GLU A 774 -13.54 23.16 -24.60
C GLU A 774 -14.82 22.44 -25.08
N HIS A 775 -14.70 21.23 -25.64
CA HIS A 775 -15.87 20.43 -26.02
C HIS A 775 -16.75 20.12 -24.80
N ARG A 776 -16.15 19.68 -23.69
CA ARG A 776 -16.89 19.48 -22.43
C ARG A 776 -17.56 20.78 -21.97
N ALA A 777 -16.83 21.90 -21.96
CA ALA A 777 -17.37 23.20 -21.57
C ALA A 777 -18.56 23.63 -22.45
N SER A 778 -18.50 23.39 -23.76
CA SER A 778 -19.59 23.67 -24.71
C SER A 778 -20.84 22.86 -24.41
N ILE A 779 -20.70 21.58 -24.05
CA ILE A 779 -21.85 20.72 -23.68
C ILE A 779 -22.52 21.25 -22.40
N TYR A 780 -21.72 21.53 -21.36
CA TYR A 780 -22.27 22.00 -20.09
C TYR A 780 -22.81 23.45 -20.15
N GLY A 781 -22.25 24.30 -21.00
CA GLY A 781 -22.75 25.67 -21.23
C GLY A 781 -24.08 25.74 -22.01
N ALA A 782 -24.39 24.72 -22.82
CA ALA A 782 -25.66 24.64 -23.55
C ALA A 782 -26.85 24.24 -22.63
N VAL A 783 -26.60 23.44 -21.59
CA VAL A 783 -27.62 23.00 -20.62
C VAL A 783 -28.13 24.16 -19.75
N GLY A 784 -27.35 25.24 -19.60
CA GLY A 784 -27.76 26.45 -18.86
C GLY A 784 -28.71 27.39 -19.62
N ARG A 785 -29.02 27.16 -20.90
CA ARG A 785 -29.83 28.07 -21.73
C ARG A 785 -31.31 27.69 -21.85
N SER A 786 -31.78 26.59 -21.28
CA SER A 786 -33.19 26.16 -21.36
C SER A 786 -34.01 26.32 -20.06
N GLY A 787 -33.58 27.15 -19.12
CA GLY A 787 -34.29 27.33 -17.85
C GLY A 787 -34.35 28.79 -17.39
N ALA A 788 -35.51 29.40 -17.61
CA ALA A 788 -36.10 30.55 -16.89
C ALA A 788 -35.37 31.91 -16.86
N ARG A 789 -36.03 32.86 -17.55
CA ARG A 789 -36.25 34.30 -17.29
C ARG A 789 -35.40 35.03 -16.23
N ALA A 790 -34.92 36.20 -16.67
CA ALA A 790 -34.12 37.19 -15.96
C ALA A 790 -34.74 37.75 -14.67
N GLU A 791 -33.90 37.91 -13.65
CA GLU A 791 -33.84 39.13 -12.85
C GLU A 791 -32.40 39.67 -12.85
N ALA A 792 -32.30 40.98 -13.04
CA ALA A 792 -31.09 41.71 -13.33
C ALA A 792 -30.26 42.00 -12.07
N GLY A 793 -28.94 42.09 -12.27
CA GLY A 793 -28.03 42.81 -11.40
C GLY A 793 -27.21 41.92 -10.46
N SER A 794 -26.04 41.48 -10.90
CA SER A 794 -24.94 41.26 -9.95
C SER A 794 -23.69 41.94 -10.43
N ALA A 795 -23.30 42.95 -9.65
CA ALA A 795 -22.02 43.62 -9.75
C ALA A 795 -20.88 42.62 -9.51
N ASP A 796 -19.89 42.71 -10.38
CA ASP A 796 -18.47 42.46 -10.17
C ASP A 796 -18.06 41.56 -8.97
N PRO A 797 -17.60 40.31 -9.19
CA PRO A 797 -17.14 39.46 -8.11
C PRO A 797 -15.73 39.88 -7.65
N ARG A 798 -15.71 40.72 -6.63
CA ARG A 798 -14.63 40.88 -5.65
C ARG A 798 -14.11 39.52 -5.15
N PRO A 799 -12.86 39.46 -4.62
CA PRO A 799 -12.10 38.23 -4.50
C PRO A 799 -12.75 37.23 -3.53
N TRP A 800 -12.82 35.97 -3.98
CA TRP A 800 -13.41 34.86 -3.22
C TRP A 800 -12.68 34.64 -1.88
N ARG A 801 -13.27 35.18 -0.82
CA ARG A 801 -13.08 34.70 0.55
C ARG A 801 -13.59 33.25 0.65
N LYS A 802 -12.89 32.45 1.45
CA LYS A 802 -13.25 31.09 1.91
C LYS A 802 -14.77 30.90 1.98
N ARG A 803 -15.34 29.97 1.19
CA ARG A 803 -16.54 29.27 1.65
C ARG A 803 -16.09 28.35 2.79
N ALA A 804 -16.34 28.79 4.01
CA ALA A 804 -16.39 27.89 5.16
C ALA A 804 -17.30 26.71 4.79
N ALA A 805 -16.92 25.50 5.19
CA ALA A 805 -17.87 24.38 5.18
C ALA A 805 -19.15 24.86 5.87
N ALA A 806 -20.31 24.55 5.29
CA ALA A 806 -21.57 24.85 5.96
C ALA A 806 -21.48 24.34 7.41
N PRO A 807 -21.80 25.18 8.41
CA PRO A 807 -21.62 24.79 9.79
C PRO A 807 -22.40 23.51 10.08
N PRO A 808 -21.86 22.60 10.90
CA PRO A 808 -22.59 21.43 11.36
C PRO A 808 -23.96 21.83 11.92
N LEU A 809 -24.99 21.03 11.60
CA LEU A 809 -26.35 21.29 12.04
C LEU A 809 -26.67 20.46 13.27
N ARG A 810 -27.27 21.11 14.27
CA ARG A 810 -27.77 20.44 15.46
C ARG A 810 -29.16 19.91 15.20
N PHE A 811 -29.43 18.66 15.58
CA PHE A 811 -30.79 18.15 15.65
C PHE A 811 -31.45 18.66 16.93
N ASN A 812 -32.16 19.79 16.84
CA ASN A 812 -32.82 20.46 17.98
C ASN A 812 -34.28 20.87 17.69
N GLN A 813 -34.75 20.66 16.48
CA GLN A 813 -36.13 20.86 16.02
C GLN A 813 -36.53 19.58 15.29
N GLY A 814 -37.75 19.09 15.48
CA GLY A 814 -38.16 17.77 14.97
C GLY A 814 -38.88 16.93 16.03
N GLY A 815 -39.91 17.48 16.67
CA GLY A 815 -40.77 16.74 17.59
C GLY A 815 -40.11 16.34 18.92
N THR A 816 -40.65 15.33 19.59
CA THR A 816 -40.25 14.97 20.97
C THR A 816 -38.76 14.61 21.07
N MET A 817 -38.22 13.88 20.09
CA MET A 817 -36.80 13.51 20.04
C MET A 817 -35.88 14.73 19.85
N GLY A 818 -36.31 15.73 19.09
CA GLY A 818 -35.58 16.99 18.93
C GLY A 818 -35.51 17.79 20.23
N ILE A 819 -36.62 17.82 21.00
CA ILE A 819 -36.68 18.47 22.32
C ILE A 819 -35.78 17.73 23.31
N VAL A 820 -35.80 16.39 23.33
CA VAL A 820 -34.88 15.59 24.15
C VAL A 820 -33.42 15.92 23.82
N SER A 821 -33.04 15.91 22.54
CA SER A 821 -31.69 16.29 22.11
C SER A 821 -31.29 17.68 22.63
N ARG A 822 -32.21 18.66 22.53
CA ARG A 822 -32.01 20.01 23.08
C ARG A 822 -31.83 20.00 24.60
N VAL A 823 -32.64 19.25 25.35
CA VAL A 823 -32.53 19.11 26.82
C VAL A 823 -31.16 18.57 27.22
N LEU A 824 -30.70 17.48 26.61
CA LEU A 824 -29.40 16.86 26.93
C LEU A 824 -28.24 17.83 26.62
N HIS A 825 -28.32 18.56 25.51
CA HIS A 825 -27.31 19.53 25.13
C HIS A 825 -27.34 20.83 25.95
N LEU A 826 -28.50 21.29 26.42
CA LEU A 826 -28.59 22.46 27.31
C LEU A 826 -28.11 22.09 28.71
N TYR A 827 -28.53 20.94 29.23
CA TYR A 827 -28.09 20.45 30.53
C TYR A 827 -26.57 20.37 30.62
N ASN A 828 -25.88 19.94 29.55
CA ASN A 828 -24.41 19.89 29.51
C ASN A 828 -23.72 21.25 29.29
N ARG A 829 -24.42 22.29 28.84
CA ARG A 829 -23.82 23.59 28.47
C ARG A 829 -24.04 24.72 29.48
N LEU A 830 -24.91 24.54 30.47
CA LEU A 830 -25.06 25.50 31.56
C LEU A 830 -23.72 25.62 32.32
N GLY A 831 -23.41 26.81 32.85
CA GLY A 831 -22.09 27.16 33.42
C GLY A 831 -21.64 26.26 34.57
N GLU A 832 -20.32 26.12 34.74
CA GLU A 832 -19.66 25.12 35.60
C GLU A 832 -20.09 25.20 37.08
N CYS A 833 -20.56 26.36 37.57
CA CYS A 833 -20.96 26.54 38.98
C CYS A 833 -22.43 26.14 39.31
N ALA A 834 -23.22 25.67 38.34
CA ALA A 834 -24.64 25.34 38.57
C ALA A 834 -24.83 23.88 39.03
N THR A 835 -25.46 23.70 40.20
CA THR A 835 -25.81 22.38 40.77
C THR A 835 -26.82 21.63 39.88
N HIS A 836 -26.94 20.30 40.06
CA HIS A 836 -27.91 19.46 39.34
C HIS A 836 -29.34 20.04 39.35
N THR A 837 -29.83 20.45 40.53
CA THR A 837 -31.17 21.03 40.71
C THR A 837 -31.35 22.33 39.94
N VAL A 838 -30.36 23.23 39.98
CA VAL A 838 -30.41 24.51 39.24
C VAL A 838 -30.40 24.26 37.73
N ARG A 839 -29.63 23.28 37.26
CA ARG A 839 -29.60 22.89 35.84
C ARG A 839 -30.93 22.33 35.37
N VAL A 840 -31.56 21.45 36.17
CA VAL A 840 -32.87 20.88 35.87
C VAL A 840 -33.93 21.98 35.76
N ALA A 841 -34.04 22.86 36.77
CA ALA A 841 -34.96 23.98 36.77
C ALA A 841 -34.74 24.93 35.57
N THR A 842 -33.49 25.26 35.25
CA THR A 842 -33.15 26.14 34.13
C THR A 842 -33.51 25.51 32.77
N VAL A 843 -33.21 24.22 32.57
CA VAL A 843 -33.55 23.52 31.33
C VAL A 843 -35.06 23.32 31.20
N ALA A 844 -35.75 23.02 32.30
CA ALA A 844 -37.21 22.90 32.37
C ALA A 844 -37.88 24.21 31.93
N GLN A 845 -37.42 25.34 32.45
CA GLN A 845 -37.89 26.67 32.06
C GLN A 845 -37.61 26.97 30.58
N GLN A 846 -36.38 26.76 30.10
CA GLN A 846 -35.97 27.09 28.73
C GLN A 846 -36.60 26.22 27.63
N CYS A 847 -36.98 24.99 27.97
CA CYS A 847 -37.65 24.05 27.07
C CYS A 847 -39.17 24.00 27.28
N SER A 848 -39.72 24.77 28.23
CA SER A 848 -41.14 24.73 28.61
C SER A 848 -41.62 23.34 29.02
N LEU A 849 -40.85 22.65 29.87
CA LEU A 849 -41.11 21.31 30.41
C LEU A 849 -41.20 21.34 31.94
N SER A 850 -41.78 20.31 32.54
CA SER A 850 -41.70 20.14 34.01
C SER A 850 -40.30 19.63 34.42
N GLU A 851 -39.82 20.03 35.60
CA GLU A 851 -38.56 19.53 36.17
C GLU A 851 -38.53 18.00 36.23
N ARG A 852 -39.65 17.39 36.64
CA ARG A 852 -39.85 15.94 36.67
C ARG A 852 -39.64 15.28 35.30
N THR A 853 -40.04 15.95 34.20
CA THR A 853 -39.82 15.44 32.84
C THR A 853 -38.34 15.50 32.46
N VAL A 854 -37.66 16.59 32.80
CA VAL A 854 -36.24 16.77 32.53
C VAL A 854 -35.40 15.75 33.30
N GLU A 855 -35.70 15.52 34.58
CA GLU A 855 -35.05 14.50 35.40
C GLU A 855 -35.25 13.09 34.82
N ALA A 856 -36.48 12.76 34.43
CA ALA A 856 -36.79 11.47 33.82
C ALA A 856 -36.00 11.23 32.53
N TRP A 857 -35.86 12.25 31.67
CA TRP A 857 -35.08 12.14 30.44
C TRP A 857 -33.57 12.04 30.70
N ILE A 858 -33.05 12.75 31.69
CA ILE A 858 -31.64 12.63 32.10
C ILE A 858 -31.35 11.20 32.62
N ALA A 859 -32.23 10.67 33.47
CA ALA A 859 -32.12 9.31 33.97
C ALA A 859 -32.18 8.28 32.82
N ALA A 860 -33.14 8.41 31.91
CA ALA A 860 -33.28 7.54 30.76
C ALA A 860 -32.10 7.61 29.79
N ALA A 861 -31.48 8.78 29.62
CA ALA A 861 -30.27 8.93 28.80
C ALA A 861 -29.08 8.17 29.40
N ARG A 862 -28.91 8.21 30.73
CA ARG A 862 -27.84 7.47 31.42
C ARG A 862 -28.01 5.97 31.32
N THR A 863 -29.23 5.47 31.50
CA THR A 863 -29.51 4.02 31.46
C THR A 863 -29.38 3.43 30.05
N SER A 864 -29.82 4.16 29.02
CA SER A 864 -29.82 3.66 27.64
C SER A 864 -28.51 3.93 26.88
N ALA A 865 -27.65 4.83 27.35
CA ALA A 865 -26.43 5.24 26.62
C ALA A 865 -25.49 4.09 26.26
N SER A 866 -25.27 3.14 27.17
CA SER A 866 -24.34 2.02 26.97
C SER A 866 -24.76 1.11 25.81
N ALA A 867 -26.07 0.87 25.66
CA ALA A 867 -26.64 0.06 24.59
C ALA A 867 -26.39 0.66 23.20
N PHE A 868 -26.42 2.00 23.10
CA PHE A 868 -26.20 2.73 21.86
C PHE A 868 -24.80 3.33 21.72
N GLY A 869 -23.91 3.08 22.68
CA GLY A 869 -22.53 3.57 22.66
C GLY A 869 -22.44 5.10 22.70
N MET A 870 -23.41 5.75 23.34
CA MET A 870 -23.43 7.20 23.56
C MET A 870 -22.52 7.55 24.73
N LYS A 871 -21.81 8.67 24.64
CA LYS A 871 -20.88 9.13 25.68
C LYS A 871 -21.30 10.50 26.17
N ALA A 872 -21.03 10.77 27.44
CA ALA A 872 -21.08 12.10 27.98
C ALA A 872 -19.90 12.94 27.41
N PRO A 873 -20.10 14.24 27.15
CA PRO A 873 -19.02 15.13 26.76
C PRO A 873 -17.98 15.27 27.88
N ALA A 874 -16.70 15.41 27.52
CA ALA A 874 -15.63 15.68 28.48
C ALA A 874 -15.68 17.16 28.87
N ILE A 875 -16.26 17.45 30.04
CA ILE A 875 -16.39 18.80 30.59
C ILE A 875 -15.51 18.87 31.84
N GLN A 876 -14.73 19.94 31.99
CA GLN A 876 -14.00 20.22 33.24
C GLN A 876 -15.05 20.64 34.27
N ASN A 877 -15.25 19.84 35.33
CA ASN A 877 -16.18 20.16 36.39
C ASN A 877 -15.55 19.91 37.78
N ASP A 878 -15.89 20.75 38.75
CA ASP A 878 -15.43 20.72 40.15
C ASP A 878 -16.17 19.69 41.03
N GLY A 879 -17.14 18.97 40.47
CA GLY A 879 -17.97 17.98 41.16
C GLY A 879 -19.43 18.42 41.39
N SER A 880 -19.81 19.64 40.98
CA SER A 880 -21.15 20.21 41.17
C SER A 880 -22.30 19.51 40.40
N PHE A 881 -22.00 18.75 39.34
CA PHE A 881 -22.96 17.97 38.56
C PHE A 881 -22.27 16.88 37.72
N GLU A 882 -23.03 15.86 37.31
CA GLU A 882 -22.51 14.81 36.41
C GLU A 882 -23.04 15.02 34.97
N PRO A 883 -22.16 15.14 33.95
CA PRO A 883 -22.55 15.29 32.54
C PRO A 883 -23.41 14.13 32.02
N VAL A 884 -24.29 14.42 31.06
CA VAL A 884 -25.25 13.44 30.55
C VAL A 884 -24.89 13.03 29.12
N PRO A 885 -25.00 11.75 28.75
CA PRO A 885 -24.79 11.30 27.37
C PRO A 885 -25.69 12.04 26.37
N ALA A 886 -25.09 12.61 25.33
CA ALA A 886 -25.80 13.35 24.28
C ALA A 886 -25.27 12.97 22.89
N ALA A 887 -26.04 13.26 21.84
CA ALA A 887 -25.57 13.11 20.46
C ALA A 887 -24.41 14.06 20.18
N ASP A 888 -23.63 13.79 19.11
CA ASP A 888 -22.60 14.73 18.69
C ASP A 888 -23.26 16.03 18.21
N VAL A 889 -22.62 17.16 18.51
CA VAL A 889 -23.12 18.49 18.11
C VAL A 889 -22.87 18.70 16.62
N ASP A 890 -21.85 18.03 16.07
CA ASP A 890 -21.38 18.21 14.71
C ASP A 890 -21.92 17.16 13.73
N LEU A 891 -23.24 17.13 13.53
CA LEU A 891 -23.88 16.17 12.63
C LEU A 891 -23.91 16.67 11.17
N HIS A 892 -23.72 15.72 10.24
CA HIS A 892 -23.88 15.96 8.82
C HIS A 892 -25.36 16.21 8.45
N HIS A 893 -25.61 17.09 7.48
CA HIS A 893 -26.96 17.49 7.04
C HIS A 893 -27.88 16.27 6.75
N ALA A 894 -27.38 15.27 6.02
CA ALA A 894 -28.13 14.04 5.74
C ALA A 894 -28.53 13.23 6.99
N THR A 895 -27.70 13.23 8.05
CA THR A 895 -28.05 12.55 9.32
C THR A 895 -29.15 13.34 10.04
N VAL A 896 -29.06 14.67 10.04
CA VAL A 896 -30.10 15.53 10.63
C VAL A 896 -31.44 15.35 9.92
N HIS A 897 -31.46 15.28 8.59
CA HIS A 897 -32.68 14.99 7.82
C HIS A 897 -33.30 13.63 8.17
N ALA A 898 -32.48 12.58 8.24
CA ALA A 898 -32.95 11.26 8.64
C ALA A 898 -33.50 11.24 10.09
N LEU A 899 -32.92 12.03 11.00
CA LEU A 899 -33.42 12.17 12.37
C LEU A 899 -34.77 12.90 12.44
N HIS A 900 -35.02 13.89 11.58
CA HIS A 900 -36.33 14.54 11.49
C HIS A 900 -37.41 13.58 11.02
N ASP A 901 -37.14 12.83 9.94
CA ASP A 901 -38.05 11.81 9.40
C ASP A 901 -38.37 10.71 10.44
N LEU A 902 -37.35 10.25 11.18
CA LEU A 902 -37.56 9.29 12.27
C LEU A 902 -38.40 9.87 13.41
N ALA A 903 -38.14 11.11 13.82
CA ALA A 903 -38.83 11.72 14.93
C ALA A 903 -40.31 11.95 14.61
N GLU A 904 -40.63 12.45 13.42
CA GLU A 904 -42.02 12.62 12.97
C GLU A 904 -42.77 11.29 12.97
N ARG A 905 -42.12 10.22 12.48
CA ARG A 905 -42.72 8.87 12.44
C ARG A 905 -42.92 8.30 13.84
N PHE A 906 -41.93 8.40 14.71
CA PHE A 906 -42.05 7.88 16.08
C PHE A 906 -43.02 8.69 16.93
N ASP A 907 -43.14 10.01 16.73
CA ASP A 907 -44.19 10.80 17.37
C ASP A 907 -45.59 10.34 16.94
N LYS A 908 -45.80 10.05 15.65
CA LYS A 908 -47.07 9.49 15.15
C LYS A 908 -47.38 8.12 15.80
N VAL A 909 -46.37 7.25 15.90
CA VAL A 909 -46.53 5.94 16.56
C VAL A 909 -46.75 6.09 18.06
N ALA A 910 -46.08 7.04 18.72
CA ALA A 910 -46.25 7.30 20.15
C ALA A 910 -47.68 7.75 20.47
N HIS A 911 -48.30 8.54 19.59
CA HIS A 911 -49.70 8.96 19.73
C HIS A 911 -50.68 7.82 19.45
N ALA A 912 -50.50 7.09 18.34
CA ALA A 912 -51.46 6.06 17.93
C ALA A 912 -51.30 4.72 18.67
N HIS A 913 -50.07 4.34 19.02
CA HIS A 913 -49.72 3.03 19.57
C HIS A 913 -48.56 3.11 20.61
N PRO A 914 -48.73 3.83 21.73
CA PRO A 914 -47.67 4.09 22.71
C PRO A 914 -47.05 2.82 23.32
N ALA A 915 -47.88 1.82 23.64
CA ALA A 915 -47.40 0.56 24.20
C ALA A 915 -46.52 -0.23 23.21
N LEU A 916 -46.87 -0.19 21.92
CA LEU A 916 -46.10 -0.86 20.86
C LEU A 916 -44.74 -0.20 20.64
N LEU A 917 -44.69 1.14 20.68
CA LEU A 917 -43.43 1.88 20.56
C LEU A 917 -42.51 1.58 21.74
N ARG A 918 -43.03 1.63 22.97
CA ARG A 918 -42.26 1.36 24.19
C ARG A 918 -41.61 -0.02 24.15
N GLU A 919 -42.41 -1.05 23.86
CA GLU A 919 -41.92 -2.41 23.80
C GLU A 919 -40.86 -2.60 22.70
N ALA A 920 -41.05 -1.96 21.53
CA ALA A 920 -40.07 -2.00 20.45
C ALA A 920 -38.74 -1.31 20.82
N LEU A 921 -38.78 -0.23 21.61
CA LEU A 921 -37.59 0.46 22.09
C LEU A 921 -36.84 -0.35 23.15
N GLU A 922 -37.53 -1.04 24.05
CA GLU A 922 -36.92 -2.00 25.00
C GLU A 922 -36.21 -3.15 24.27
N ILE A 923 -36.83 -3.65 23.19
CA ILE A 923 -36.21 -4.63 22.29
C ILE A 923 -34.95 -4.05 21.65
N ALA A 924 -34.98 -2.78 21.21
CA ALA A 924 -33.82 -2.13 20.61
C ALA A 924 -32.66 -1.99 21.61
N VAL A 925 -32.91 -1.52 22.84
CA VAL A 925 -31.90 -1.38 23.91
C VAL A 925 -31.16 -2.69 24.16
N SER A 926 -31.89 -3.80 24.28
CA SER A 926 -31.29 -5.11 24.58
C SER A 926 -30.57 -5.77 23.40
N ARG A 927 -30.84 -5.34 22.15
CA ARG A 927 -30.42 -6.06 20.94
C ARG A 927 -29.65 -5.20 19.93
N PHE A 928 -29.38 -3.93 20.23
CA PHE A 928 -28.61 -3.06 19.35
C PHE A 928 -27.14 -3.52 19.25
N ASN A 929 -26.60 -3.52 18.05
CA ASN A 929 -25.24 -3.96 17.77
C ASN A 929 -24.39 -2.81 17.24
N LEU A 930 -23.53 -2.28 18.10
CA LEU A 930 -22.70 -1.10 17.83
C LEU A 930 -21.74 -1.25 16.66
N ARG A 931 -21.29 -2.48 16.34
CA ARG A 931 -20.36 -2.70 15.22
C ARG A 931 -21.03 -2.58 13.86
N ARG A 932 -22.35 -2.80 13.79
CA ARG A 932 -23.09 -2.88 12.52
C ARG A 932 -24.26 -1.90 12.43
N HIS A 933 -24.61 -1.25 13.54
CA HIS A 933 -25.75 -0.34 13.67
C HIS A 933 -27.07 -1.02 13.25
N ASP A 934 -27.28 -2.25 13.73
CA ASP A 934 -28.50 -3.04 13.50
C ASP A 934 -29.12 -3.50 14.83
N VAL A 935 -30.45 -3.66 14.86
CA VAL A 935 -31.16 -4.37 15.95
C VAL A 935 -31.16 -5.85 15.61
N CYS A 936 -30.45 -6.66 16.40
CA CYS A 936 -30.08 -8.02 16.01
C CYS A 936 -30.80 -9.10 16.83
N PHE A 937 -31.60 -9.91 16.14
CA PHE A 937 -32.32 -11.06 16.69
C PHE A 937 -31.54 -12.35 16.40
N ARG A 938 -31.37 -13.23 17.40
CA ARG A 938 -30.31 -14.26 17.43
C ARG A 938 -30.81 -15.70 17.25
N GLY A 939 -32.11 -15.94 17.14
CA GLY A 939 -32.67 -17.28 16.93
C GLY A 939 -34.16 -17.37 17.24
N GLU A 940 -34.71 -18.59 17.29
CA GLU A 940 -36.15 -18.87 17.49
C GLU A 940 -36.75 -18.18 18.73
N ARG A 941 -35.99 -18.07 19.82
CA ARG A 941 -36.44 -17.39 21.04
C ARG A 941 -36.74 -15.91 20.85
N ASP A 942 -36.19 -15.29 19.81
CA ASP A 942 -36.41 -13.89 19.47
C ASP A 942 -37.55 -13.69 18.44
N GLU A 943 -38.24 -14.74 18.00
CA GLU A 943 -39.28 -14.64 16.96
C GLU A 943 -40.39 -13.66 17.32
N VAL A 944 -40.91 -13.74 18.55
CA VAL A 944 -41.97 -12.84 19.03
C VAL A 944 -41.46 -11.40 19.08
N ALA A 945 -40.25 -11.17 19.62
CA ALA A 945 -39.63 -9.84 19.69
C ALA A 945 -39.39 -9.26 18.28
N ALA A 946 -38.91 -10.06 17.33
CA ALA A 946 -38.71 -9.66 15.94
C ALA A 946 -40.03 -9.25 15.26
N ARG A 947 -41.10 -10.03 15.46
CA ARG A 947 -42.43 -9.71 14.90
C ARG A 947 -42.99 -8.41 15.49
N ARG A 948 -42.85 -8.20 16.81
CA ARG A 948 -43.31 -6.98 17.49
C ARG A 948 -42.51 -5.75 17.04
N PHE A 949 -41.18 -5.88 16.91
CA PHE A 949 -40.32 -4.82 16.38
C PHE A 949 -40.67 -4.47 14.92
N LEU A 950 -40.85 -5.46 14.05
CA LEU A 950 -41.29 -5.23 12.67
C LEU A 950 -42.70 -4.65 12.58
N LYS A 951 -43.61 -5.00 13.51
CA LYS A 951 -44.94 -4.39 13.60
C LYS A 951 -44.82 -2.90 13.89
N MET A 952 -43.97 -2.49 14.83
CA MET A 952 -43.70 -1.07 15.10
C MET A 952 -43.15 -0.36 13.87
N LEU A 953 -42.13 -0.93 13.20
CA LEU A 953 -41.55 -0.31 12.00
C LEU A 953 -42.55 -0.18 10.84
N ASN A 954 -43.46 -1.14 10.70
CA ASN A 954 -44.53 -1.09 9.70
C ASN A 954 -45.54 0.03 10.01
N VAL A 955 -45.95 0.17 11.28
CA VAL A 955 -46.82 1.27 11.72
C VAL A 955 -46.13 2.63 11.55
N ALA A 956 -44.81 2.70 11.75
CA ALA A 956 -43.99 3.88 11.46
C ALA A 956 -43.80 4.17 9.95
N GLY A 957 -44.29 3.31 9.06
CA GLY A 957 -44.12 3.42 7.61
C GLY A 957 -42.67 3.26 7.13
N LEU A 958 -41.83 2.53 7.89
CA LEU A 958 -40.42 2.30 7.57
C LEU A 958 -40.18 1.00 6.77
N VAL A 959 -41.17 0.11 6.77
CA VAL A 959 -41.13 -1.18 6.06
C VAL A 959 -42.06 -1.08 4.84
N PRO A 960 -41.65 -1.57 3.65
CA PRO A 960 -40.43 -2.32 3.38
C PRO A 960 -39.22 -1.47 2.95
N ASP A 961 -39.41 -0.21 2.56
CA ASP A 961 -38.41 0.52 1.76
C ASP A 961 -37.32 1.25 2.56
N ARG A 962 -37.58 1.60 3.83
CA ARG A 962 -36.63 2.33 4.67
C ARG A 962 -35.90 1.43 5.66
N CYS A 963 -36.00 0.11 5.52
CA CYS A 963 -35.30 -0.85 6.35
C CYS A 963 -34.72 -1.99 5.51
N ARG A 964 -33.51 -2.43 5.87
CA ARG A 964 -32.89 -3.65 5.32
C ARG A 964 -32.67 -4.69 6.40
N LEU A 965 -32.73 -5.96 6.00
CA LEU A 965 -32.37 -7.10 6.82
C LEU A 965 -30.90 -7.47 6.62
N THR A 966 -30.18 -7.80 7.69
CA THR A 966 -28.79 -8.27 7.63
C THR A 966 -28.72 -9.72 8.12
N VAL A 967 -28.45 -10.64 7.21
CA VAL A 967 -28.25 -12.06 7.51
C VAL A 967 -26.77 -12.41 7.51
N ARG A 968 -26.37 -13.28 8.45
CA ARG A 968 -24.98 -13.74 8.59
C ARG A 968 -24.87 -15.14 7.98
N ARG A 969 -24.26 -15.30 6.80
CA ARG A 969 -24.18 -16.59 6.06
C ARG A 969 -22.77 -16.85 5.54
N LEU A 970 -22.40 -18.13 5.45
CA LEU A 970 -21.13 -18.56 4.85
C LEU A 970 -21.21 -18.58 3.33
N ASP A 971 -22.33 -19.06 2.78
CA ASP A 971 -22.57 -19.06 1.34
C ASP A 971 -23.08 -17.68 0.91
N ALA A 972 -22.38 -17.10 -0.07
CA ALA A 972 -22.72 -15.82 -0.65
C ALA A 972 -23.98 -15.87 -1.52
N ALA A 973 -24.45 -17.06 -1.93
CA ALA A 973 -25.64 -17.26 -2.75
C ALA A 973 -26.94 -17.48 -1.95
N ASP A 974 -26.87 -17.73 -0.64
CA ASP A 974 -28.05 -18.02 0.20
C ASP A 974 -28.78 -16.72 0.63
N THR A 975 -29.93 -16.44 0.02
CA THR A 975 -30.83 -15.29 0.35
C THR A 975 -31.85 -15.65 1.40
N LYS A 976 -31.94 -16.91 1.82
CA LYS A 976 -33.06 -17.37 2.64
C LYS A 976 -32.95 -16.84 4.07
N LEU A 977 -34.02 -16.19 4.52
CA LEU A 977 -34.17 -15.85 5.93
C LEU A 977 -34.20 -17.16 6.75
N PRO A 978 -33.67 -17.15 7.99
CA PRO A 978 -33.77 -18.31 8.87
C PRO A 978 -35.22 -18.79 9.00
N HIS A 979 -35.43 -20.09 9.11
CA HIS A 979 -36.77 -20.70 9.12
C HIS A 979 -37.68 -20.17 10.24
N TRP A 980 -37.13 -19.62 11.32
CA TRP A 980 -37.86 -19.02 12.43
C TRP A 980 -38.26 -17.55 12.18
N PHE A 981 -37.60 -16.87 11.23
CA PHE A 981 -37.89 -15.48 10.90
C PHE A 981 -38.97 -15.41 9.80
N ARG A 982 -40.17 -15.89 10.14
CA ARG A 982 -41.34 -15.87 9.25
C ARG A 982 -42.20 -14.66 9.59
N SER A 983 -41.99 -13.56 8.87
CA SER A 983 -42.80 -12.36 8.99
C SER A 983 -43.19 -11.88 7.59
N THR A 984 -44.49 -11.75 7.32
CA THR A 984 -44.98 -11.18 6.05
C THR A 984 -44.53 -9.73 5.89
N ARG A 985 -44.31 -9.01 7.00
CA ARG A 985 -43.75 -7.65 7.01
C ARG A 985 -42.29 -7.60 6.55
N ALA A 986 -41.59 -8.72 6.49
CA ALA A 986 -40.23 -8.78 5.94
C ALA A 986 -40.20 -8.90 4.41
N GLN A 987 -41.35 -9.12 3.77
CA GLN A 987 -41.46 -9.29 2.33
C GLN A 987 -41.16 -7.97 1.60
N GLY A 988 -40.32 -8.02 0.56
CA GLY A 988 -39.89 -6.83 -0.19
C GLY A 988 -38.74 -6.05 0.46
N MET A 989 -38.39 -6.31 1.72
CA MET A 989 -37.23 -5.69 2.36
C MET A 989 -35.91 -6.18 1.73
N GLN A 990 -34.94 -5.28 1.56
CA GLN A 990 -33.62 -5.66 1.05
C GLN A 990 -32.86 -6.55 2.04
N ILE A 991 -32.21 -7.61 1.53
CA ILE A 991 -31.39 -8.52 2.34
C ILE A 991 -29.90 -8.26 2.08
N LYS A 992 -29.19 -7.79 3.10
CA LYS A 992 -27.73 -7.72 3.16
C LYS A 992 -27.17 -9.03 3.68
N ARG A 993 -26.22 -9.59 2.95
CA ARG A 993 -25.42 -10.73 3.41
C ARG A 993 -24.10 -10.25 3.99
N ILE A 994 -23.74 -10.79 5.15
CA ILE A 994 -22.41 -10.61 5.74
C ILE A 994 -21.86 -11.96 6.20
N PRO A 995 -20.54 -12.20 6.14
CA PRO A 995 -19.97 -13.40 6.72
C PRO A 995 -20.11 -13.37 8.26
N PRO A 996 -20.32 -14.52 8.91
CA PRO A 996 -20.36 -14.61 10.36
C PRO A 996 -19.00 -14.20 10.96
N PRO A 997 -18.96 -13.45 12.08
CA PRO A 997 -17.71 -13.07 12.72
C PRO A 997 -17.07 -14.27 13.44
N GLY A 998 -15.94 -14.77 12.92
CA GLY A 998 -15.19 -15.90 13.49
C GLY A 998 -15.12 -17.11 12.54
N THR A 999 -14.06 -17.90 12.65
CA THR A 999 -13.72 -18.98 11.69
C THR A 999 -14.25 -20.36 12.08
N SER A 1000 -14.89 -20.55 13.24
CA SER A 1000 -15.40 -21.88 13.62
C SER A 1000 -16.76 -22.17 12.96
N ARG A 1001 -16.93 -23.40 12.45
CA ARG A 1001 -18.22 -23.88 11.91
C ARG A 1001 -19.36 -23.80 12.92
N SER A 1002 -19.08 -23.92 14.22
CA SER A 1002 -20.09 -23.78 15.29
C SER A 1002 -20.55 -22.33 15.48
N GLN A 1003 -19.62 -21.38 15.45
CA GLN A 1003 -19.95 -19.95 15.47
C GLN A 1003 -20.72 -19.57 14.20
N ALA A 1004 -20.27 -20.03 13.03
CA ALA A 1004 -20.96 -19.78 11.77
C ALA A 1004 -22.41 -20.31 11.76
N ARG A 1005 -22.66 -21.50 12.33
CA ARG A 1005 -24.02 -22.04 12.51
C ARG A 1005 -24.85 -21.22 13.49
N ALA A 1006 -24.28 -20.74 14.59
CA ALA A 1006 -24.98 -19.87 15.54
C ALA A 1006 -25.34 -18.52 14.91
N TYR A 1007 -24.40 -17.88 14.21
CA TYR A 1007 -24.62 -16.62 13.51
C TYR A 1007 -25.56 -16.77 12.31
N ALA A 1008 -25.63 -17.95 11.68
CA ALA A 1008 -26.63 -18.23 10.65
C ALA A 1008 -28.08 -18.17 11.16
N ARG A 1009 -28.29 -18.13 12.47
CA ARG A 1009 -29.63 -17.91 13.02
C ARG A 1009 -29.96 -16.42 13.18
N TRP A 1010 -28.99 -15.51 13.00
CA TRP A 1010 -29.15 -14.10 13.34
C TRP A 1010 -29.71 -13.27 12.17
N VAL A 1011 -30.66 -12.39 12.48
CA VAL A 1011 -31.23 -11.41 11.55
C VAL A 1011 -31.13 -10.03 12.19
N GLY A 1012 -30.44 -9.11 11.53
CA GLY A 1012 -30.35 -7.71 11.93
C GLY A 1012 -31.31 -6.82 11.15
N VAL A 1013 -31.87 -5.78 11.77
CA VAL A 1013 -32.69 -4.76 11.09
C VAL A 1013 -31.96 -3.41 11.15
N GLN A 1014 -31.76 -2.78 10.01
CA GLN A 1014 -31.03 -1.51 9.87
C GLN A 1014 -31.83 -0.51 9.03
N LEU A 1015 -31.80 0.76 9.41
CA LEU A 1015 -32.40 1.87 8.64
C LEU A 1015 -31.66 2.12 7.32
N CYS A 1016 -32.44 2.43 6.30
CA CYS A 1016 -31.97 2.86 4.99
C CYS A 1016 -32.57 4.20 4.59
N GLY A 1017 -31.78 4.99 3.86
CA GLY A 1017 -32.23 6.24 3.25
C GLY A 1017 -33.10 6.01 2.00
N PRO A 1018 -33.59 7.09 1.36
CA PRO A 1018 -34.45 7.03 0.19
C PRO A 1018 -33.84 6.25 -0.99
N GLU A 1019 -32.53 6.38 -1.21
CA GLU A 1019 -31.77 5.64 -2.24
C GLU A 1019 -31.34 4.23 -1.78
N ARG A 1020 -31.91 3.72 -0.69
CA ARG A 1020 -31.63 2.42 -0.07
C ARG A 1020 -30.19 2.25 0.45
N GLY A 1021 -29.44 3.35 0.61
CA GLY A 1021 -28.15 3.41 1.30
C GLY A 1021 -28.27 3.25 2.83
N PRO A 1022 -27.24 2.79 3.55
CA PRO A 1022 -27.31 2.55 5.00
C PRO A 1022 -27.24 3.84 5.83
N GLU A 1023 -28.22 4.08 6.70
CA GLU A 1023 -28.27 5.24 7.61
C GLU A 1023 -27.97 4.84 9.07
N GLY A 1024 -26.95 4.00 9.26
CA GLY A 1024 -26.66 3.40 10.58
C GLY A 1024 -26.36 4.40 11.69
N HIS A 1025 -25.76 5.55 11.37
CA HIS A 1025 -25.47 6.59 12.36
C HIS A 1025 -26.73 7.32 12.83
N ALA A 1026 -27.61 7.69 11.89
CA ALA A 1026 -28.92 8.27 12.21
C ALA A 1026 -29.81 7.25 12.95
N TRP A 1027 -29.77 5.97 12.58
CA TRP A 1027 -30.52 4.91 13.27
C TRP A 1027 -30.11 4.75 14.73
N ARG A 1028 -28.81 4.76 15.00
CA ARG A 1028 -28.26 4.68 16.36
C ARG A 1028 -28.70 5.88 17.20
N ILE A 1029 -28.51 7.10 16.69
CA ILE A 1029 -28.86 8.33 17.41
C ILE A 1029 -30.38 8.41 17.59
N GLY A 1030 -31.15 8.10 16.55
CA GLY A 1030 -32.60 8.14 16.57
C GLY A 1030 -33.21 7.16 17.58
N LEU A 1031 -32.75 5.91 17.62
CA LEU A 1031 -33.21 4.94 18.62
C LEU A 1031 -32.83 5.36 20.05
N PHE A 1032 -31.64 5.89 20.27
CA PHE A 1032 -31.24 6.43 21.58
C PHE A 1032 -32.17 7.56 22.02
N LEU A 1033 -32.36 8.58 21.18
CA LEU A 1033 -33.23 9.72 21.49
C LEU A 1033 -34.70 9.29 21.69
N ALA A 1034 -35.16 8.30 20.90
CA ALA A 1034 -36.50 7.74 21.04
C ALA A 1034 -36.69 6.96 22.36
N CYS A 1035 -35.68 6.18 22.80
CA CYS A 1035 -35.69 5.58 24.12
C CYS A 1035 -35.84 6.65 25.19
N VAL A 1036 -34.98 7.68 25.18
CA VAL A 1036 -35.06 8.76 26.16
C VAL A 1036 -36.43 9.48 26.14
N ALA A 1037 -37.00 9.70 24.95
CA ALA A 1037 -38.28 10.38 24.77
C ALA A 1037 -39.48 9.56 25.27
N PHE A 1038 -39.53 8.26 24.96
CA PHE A 1038 -40.77 7.47 25.01
C PHE A 1038 -40.73 6.27 25.97
N THR A 1039 -39.56 5.87 26.47
CA THR A 1039 -39.45 4.91 27.58
C THR A 1039 -39.38 5.71 28.87
N ARG A 1040 -40.52 5.87 29.56
CA ARG A 1040 -40.52 6.43 30.92
C ARG A 1040 -39.79 5.46 31.86
N PRO A 1041 -39.02 5.95 32.84
CA PRO A 1041 -38.60 5.12 33.97
C PRO A 1041 -39.80 4.60 34.77
#